data_AF-A0A9N9QBL1-F1
#
_entry.id   AF-A0A9N9QBL1-F1
#
_cell.length_a   1.000
_cell.length_b   1.000
_cell.length_c   1.000
_cell.angle_alpha   90.00
_cell.angle_beta   90.00
_cell.angle_gamma   90.00
#
_symmetry.space_group_name_H-M   'P 1'
#
loop_
_entity.id
_entity.type
_entity.pdbx_description
1 polymer ?
#
loop_
_entity_poly.entity_id
_entity_poly.type
_entity_poly.pdbx_seq_one_letter_code
_entity_poly.pdbx_strand_id
1 'polypeptide(L)'
;MGIWWLHIHCIKRMIPIFYATGHNNYAKCAHLYLLQMKKLKSINEEEYCRFVNQGLFTIRRRSKFWSGTWSDMVIEQSLMRAMKTQGGLTQGRGFSDASLARWISSMSSCIPIGISLEEFVQVKSISSDQHIELTNARQRRNESDLKKILEWLQDHNPFKCSELLSISTGIIASPDVNCDKAQEIGEVIFNSHIEKHFTDIQCKRKDNIKHLASMNSSIKLHNTYIDFNPMQLFNRIICSNKTPEEIKHCFKYELSPYPLSLFKDGNLRKGTKSQLLQELDKIYKPESMPHSDTVYVIDGGFLLHKVSWQKPASYNDIFLQYVNYVIHNYNKDCVIVFDGYTKEVISTKESLQRCRSKGSIVISIHAQASVIIPQVDFLKNSQNKTQFINILRTYFEDVGITVHQAPRDADYLITMTAVELSMIKKHVTVVSEDTDIMVLLIHHAKNKNISMLRPGKAAKGNKVSTISGIQDKLGHLKKHILFLHAISGCDTTSFLFNKSKKTCLSLLKEDNDLSQKFDVFLNSNASRNDFLESGLNFILRLYRCPKHIKDINLLRYTLYNRTASRQGLKSTFNLATLPPTADSAEQHVLRTYFQIQEWIGNNLDPLQYGWKKNKQGNLIPVQCKEAVVPPDLLKLIFCNCKESNCSKNCSCRKLGLKCSSKCGQCYGISCSNCCFVVDEEEDDGLDDVTQELFEGDLTTRSILKYFSYGFKQKEILLMLRTLHGIIISHRTLKRVLQKANRYRRKNYSSIGDIVRFIENEIKGSGQLHGYRWMHLRCIQNNLVVTQEVVAEILRFLDPEGHDIRKRKRLRRRQYLNKGPNFLWHIDSYDKLKPYGICINGCIDGFSRHIIWLRMGPTSNDPKVIGGYFLDALRITGGCPETVRSDMGTENGVVERIQKTLHETFNIERNGRPPHLYGKSTHNQRIESWWGMLRKHCVQYWMNVFQSLREENFFRGTTLDKMLIQFCFSAIIETELEQVVQDWNIHKISKTRNSISPTGRPALMYEVPSLYGAKSYLVPVPTFAIEELSSNCTFSNYPCNEDFYELCTILVEEHQYIRNNNPTDCIELYKKLRVDLHNIFNITV
;
A
#
# COMPACT_ATOMS: atom_id res chain seq x y z
N MET A 1 -28.35 -5.41 -36.31
CA MET A 1 -27.68 -6.57 -35.67
C MET A 1 -26.21 -6.54 -36.04
N GLY A 2 -25.32 -7.27 -35.34
CA GLY A 2 -23.92 -7.33 -35.76
C GLY A 2 -23.81 -7.88 -37.19
N ILE A 3 -22.91 -7.34 -38.01
CA ILE A 3 -22.74 -7.79 -39.40
C ILE A 3 -21.78 -8.97 -39.39
N TRP A 4 -22.27 -10.18 -39.71
CA TRP A 4 -21.45 -11.42 -39.69
C TRP A 4 -20.15 -11.28 -40.47
N TRP A 5 -20.22 -10.74 -41.69
CA TRP A 5 -19.06 -10.49 -42.54
C TRP A 5 -18.06 -9.51 -41.94
N LEU A 6 -18.53 -8.45 -41.27
CA LEU A 6 -17.67 -7.48 -40.58
C LEU A 6 -16.99 -8.14 -39.37
N HIS A 7 -17.70 -8.99 -38.62
CA HIS A 7 -17.13 -9.77 -37.51
C HIS A 7 -16.01 -10.70 -38.00
N ILE A 8 -16.27 -11.52 -39.01
CA ILE A 8 -15.28 -12.41 -39.64
C ILE A 8 -14.10 -11.61 -40.20
N HIS A 9 -14.34 -10.41 -40.75
CA HIS A 9 -13.29 -9.49 -41.19
C HIS A 9 -12.48 -8.92 -40.01
N CYS A 10 -13.12 -8.50 -38.92
CA CYS A 10 -12.46 -8.01 -37.71
C CYS A 10 -11.56 -9.08 -37.10
N ILE A 11 -12.04 -10.32 -36.96
CA ILE A 11 -11.21 -11.44 -36.47
C ILE A 11 -10.04 -11.71 -37.41
N LYS A 12 -10.23 -11.69 -38.73
CA LYS A 12 -9.12 -11.76 -39.70
C LYS A 12 -8.08 -10.66 -39.46
N ARG A 13 -8.50 -9.41 -39.21
CA ARG A 13 -7.59 -8.27 -38.93
C ARG A 13 -6.94 -8.32 -37.54
N MET A 14 -7.57 -8.94 -36.55
CA MET A 14 -7.02 -9.06 -35.19
C MET A 14 -5.97 -10.18 -35.06
N ILE A 15 -6.02 -11.22 -35.88
CA ILE A 15 -5.08 -12.36 -35.81
C ILE A 15 -3.59 -11.91 -35.87
N PRO A 16 -3.15 -11.06 -36.83
CA PRO A 16 -1.79 -10.50 -36.82
C PRO A 16 -1.45 -9.80 -35.50
N ILE A 17 -2.36 -8.97 -34.98
CA ILE A 17 -2.17 -8.22 -33.74
C ILE A 17 -2.01 -9.17 -32.53
N PHE A 18 -2.78 -10.27 -32.48
CA PHE A 18 -2.63 -11.29 -31.43
C PHE A 18 -1.26 -12.00 -31.47
N TYR A 19 -0.71 -12.26 -32.66
CA TYR A 19 0.66 -12.78 -32.78
C TYR A 19 1.70 -11.74 -32.35
N ALA A 20 1.59 -10.51 -32.85
CA ALA A 20 2.50 -9.40 -32.54
C ALA A 20 2.59 -9.11 -31.03
N THR A 21 1.45 -9.15 -30.34
CA THR A 21 1.34 -8.92 -28.89
C THR A 21 1.67 -10.16 -28.03
N GLY A 22 1.87 -11.33 -28.64
CA GLY A 22 2.20 -12.57 -27.92
C GLY A 22 1.01 -13.30 -27.30
N HIS A 23 -0.23 -12.96 -27.68
CA HIS A 23 -1.45 -13.64 -27.27
C HIS A 23 -1.66 -14.96 -28.06
N ASN A 24 -0.65 -15.82 -28.05
CA ASN A 24 -0.54 -17.01 -28.91
C ASN A 24 -1.76 -17.93 -28.86
N ASN A 25 -2.38 -18.13 -27.69
CA ASN A 25 -3.56 -18.98 -27.56
C ASN A 25 -4.76 -18.37 -28.28
N TYR A 26 -5.00 -17.06 -28.13
CA TYR A 26 -6.04 -16.35 -28.88
C TYR A 26 -5.75 -16.37 -30.38
N ALA A 27 -4.50 -16.15 -30.81
CA ALA A 27 -4.11 -16.20 -32.23
C ALA A 27 -4.35 -17.59 -32.87
N LYS A 28 -4.05 -18.66 -32.12
CA LYS A 28 -4.31 -20.06 -32.51
C LYS A 28 -5.80 -20.39 -32.59
N CYS A 29 -6.57 -20.06 -31.55
CA CYS A 29 -8.00 -20.35 -31.49
C CYS A 29 -8.80 -19.52 -32.51
N ALA A 30 -8.44 -18.24 -32.69
CA ALA A 30 -9.04 -17.36 -33.70
C ALA A 30 -8.82 -17.88 -35.12
N HIS A 31 -7.68 -18.54 -35.40
CA HIS A 31 -7.43 -19.21 -36.68
C HIS A 31 -8.41 -20.36 -36.94
N LEU A 32 -8.53 -21.30 -36.00
CA LEU A 32 -9.45 -22.44 -36.14
C LEU A 32 -10.89 -21.97 -36.27
N TYR A 33 -11.29 -21.01 -35.42
CA TYR A 33 -12.59 -20.37 -35.49
C TYR A 33 -12.83 -19.72 -36.86
N LEU A 34 -11.90 -18.90 -37.37
CA LEU A 34 -12.04 -18.23 -38.67
C LEU A 34 -12.18 -19.23 -39.83
N LEU A 35 -11.44 -20.34 -39.79
CA LEU A 35 -11.52 -21.41 -40.80
C LEU A 35 -12.85 -22.17 -40.72
N GLN A 36 -13.29 -22.56 -39.53
CA GLN A 36 -14.57 -23.24 -39.30
C GLN A 36 -15.74 -22.35 -39.71
N MET A 37 -15.76 -21.09 -39.28
CA MET A 37 -16.85 -20.15 -39.58
C MET A 37 -16.91 -19.76 -41.06
N LYS A 38 -15.78 -19.79 -41.79
CA LYS A 38 -15.79 -19.66 -43.26
C LYS A 38 -16.36 -20.90 -43.97
N LYS A 39 -16.14 -22.10 -43.42
CA LYS A 39 -16.69 -23.36 -43.93
C LYS A 39 -18.13 -23.63 -43.47
N LEU A 40 -18.70 -22.79 -42.60
CA LEU A 40 -20.03 -22.99 -42.02
C LEU A 40 -21.11 -23.24 -43.08
N LYS A 41 -21.11 -22.47 -44.18
CA LYS A 41 -22.07 -22.66 -45.29
C LYS A 41 -22.03 -24.08 -45.89
N SER A 42 -20.84 -24.63 -46.08
CA SER A 42 -20.64 -25.99 -46.62
C SER A 42 -20.84 -27.11 -45.60
N ILE A 43 -20.96 -26.79 -44.30
CA ILE A 43 -21.17 -27.77 -43.23
C ILE A 43 -22.66 -27.85 -42.87
N ASN A 44 -23.34 -26.71 -42.76
CA ASN A 44 -24.77 -26.62 -42.46
C ASN A 44 -25.31 -25.29 -43.02
N GLU A 45 -26.02 -25.35 -44.16
CA GLU A 45 -26.53 -24.16 -44.83
C GLU A 45 -27.67 -23.47 -44.06
N GLU A 46 -28.46 -24.23 -43.29
CA GLU A 46 -29.53 -23.68 -42.45
C GLU A 46 -28.94 -22.88 -41.27
N GLU A 47 -27.96 -23.45 -40.57
CA GLU A 47 -27.27 -22.80 -39.47
C GLU A 47 -26.42 -21.61 -39.94
N TYR A 48 -25.85 -21.68 -41.14
CA TYR A 48 -25.26 -20.53 -41.81
C TYR A 48 -26.29 -19.41 -42.06
N CYS A 49 -27.48 -19.73 -42.58
CA CYS A 49 -28.55 -18.74 -42.79
C CYS A 49 -28.99 -18.08 -41.46
N ARG A 50 -29.14 -18.88 -40.40
CA ARG A 50 -29.41 -18.42 -39.03
C ARG A 50 -28.32 -17.45 -38.51
N PHE A 51 -27.04 -17.74 -38.74
CA PHE A 51 -25.93 -16.90 -38.31
C PHE A 51 -25.79 -15.61 -39.14
N VAL A 52 -25.87 -15.69 -40.47
CA VAL A 52 -25.61 -14.57 -41.38
C VAL A 52 -26.80 -13.63 -41.51
N ASN A 53 -28.00 -14.18 -41.72
CA ASN A 53 -29.19 -13.38 -42.07
C ASN A 53 -30.06 -13.07 -40.84
N GLN A 54 -30.13 -13.98 -39.87
CA GLN A 54 -30.96 -13.82 -38.66
C GLN A 54 -30.18 -13.27 -37.45
N GLY A 55 -28.86 -13.06 -37.59
CA GLY A 55 -28.01 -12.41 -36.58
C GLY A 55 -27.73 -13.23 -35.31
N LEU A 56 -28.00 -14.54 -35.35
CA LEU A 56 -27.95 -15.44 -34.18
C LEU A 56 -26.53 -15.76 -33.68
N PHE A 57 -25.47 -15.25 -34.33
CA PHE A 57 -24.09 -15.44 -33.90
C PHE A 57 -23.67 -14.61 -32.68
N THR A 58 -24.53 -13.71 -32.19
CA THR A 58 -24.29 -12.92 -30.97
C THR A 58 -25.37 -13.22 -29.93
N ILE A 59 -24.96 -13.43 -28.67
CA ILE A 59 -25.88 -13.71 -27.58
C ILE A 59 -26.50 -12.38 -27.13
N ARG A 60 -27.77 -12.17 -27.50
CA ARG A 60 -28.56 -11.02 -27.08
C ARG A 60 -29.25 -11.35 -25.75
N ARG A 61 -29.02 -10.54 -24.72
CA ARG A 61 -29.75 -10.63 -23.42
C ARG A 61 -30.94 -9.69 -23.32
N ARG A 62 -31.11 -8.83 -24.32
CA ARG A 62 -32.18 -7.84 -24.47
C ARG A 62 -32.39 -7.63 -25.97
N SER A 63 -33.59 -7.23 -26.36
CA SER A 63 -33.98 -6.96 -27.76
C SER A 63 -33.28 -5.73 -28.38
N LYS A 64 -32.62 -4.89 -27.58
CA LYS A 64 -31.97 -3.64 -28.01
C LYS A 64 -31.10 -3.78 -29.26
N PHE A 65 -31.04 -2.70 -30.05
CA PHE A 65 -30.17 -2.65 -31.22
C PHE A 65 -28.69 -2.63 -30.78
N TRP A 66 -27.83 -3.36 -31.51
CA TRP A 66 -26.41 -3.59 -31.23
C TRP A 66 -26.03 -4.21 -29.86
N SER A 67 -26.97 -4.62 -28.99
CA SER A 67 -26.66 -5.27 -27.71
C SER A 67 -26.31 -6.77 -27.80
N GLY A 68 -25.64 -7.18 -28.87
CA GLY A 68 -25.19 -8.55 -29.08
C GLY A 68 -23.85 -8.80 -28.39
N THR A 69 -23.85 -9.60 -27.32
CA THR A 69 -22.62 -9.94 -26.59
C THR A 69 -22.04 -11.24 -27.12
N TRP A 70 -20.72 -11.29 -27.25
CA TRP A 70 -20.01 -12.50 -27.67
C TRP A 70 -20.09 -13.63 -26.64
N SER A 71 -20.08 -14.89 -27.12
CA SER A 71 -20.13 -16.08 -26.28
C SER A 71 -19.03 -16.12 -25.22
N ASP A 72 -17.77 -15.85 -25.60
CA ASP A 72 -16.63 -15.82 -24.66
C ASP A 72 -16.80 -14.75 -23.57
N MET A 73 -17.20 -13.53 -23.95
CA MET A 73 -17.45 -12.45 -22.99
C MET A 73 -18.69 -12.72 -22.11
N VAL A 74 -19.70 -13.43 -22.61
CA VAL A 74 -20.82 -13.97 -21.83
C VAL A 74 -20.34 -15.05 -20.85
N ILE A 75 -19.44 -15.93 -21.28
CA ILE A 75 -18.83 -16.97 -20.44
C ILE A 75 -18.03 -16.30 -19.33
N GLU A 76 -17.07 -15.42 -19.61
CA GLU A 76 -16.24 -14.79 -18.59
C GLU A 76 -17.03 -13.87 -17.66
N GLN A 77 -17.76 -12.90 -18.21
CA GLN A 77 -18.36 -11.84 -17.40
C GLN A 77 -19.66 -12.26 -16.70
N SER A 78 -20.19 -13.45 -16.99
CA SER A 78 -21.47 -13.90 -16.41
C SER A 78 -21.51 -15.36 -15.99
N LEU A 79 -21.10 -16.33 -16.82
CA LEU A 79 -21.08 -17.73 -16.37
C LEU A 79 -19.96 -17.95 -15.33
N MET A 80 -18.72 -17.56 -15.63
CA MET A 80 -17.59 -17.59 -14.69
C MET A 80 -17.79 -16.63 -13.51
N ARG A 81 -18.48 -15.51 -13.71
CA ARG A 81 -18.85 -14.61 -12.61
C ARG A 81 -19.86 -15.27 -11.66
N ALA A 82 -20.90 -15.93 -12.18
CA ALA A 82 -21.86 -16.70 -11.38
C ALA A 82 -21.19 -17.91 -10.68
N MET A 83 -20.21 -18.56 -11.31
CA MET A 83 -19.39 -19.60 -10.65
C MET A 83 -18.49 -19.07 -9.51
N LYS A 84 -18.18 -17.76 -9.49
CA LYS A 84 -17.26 -17.12 -8.53
C LYS A 84 -17.95 -16.31 -7.43
N THR A 85 -19.24 -16.04 -7.56
CA THR A 85 -20.08 -15.46 -6.50
C THR A 85 -20.27 -16.43 -5.34
N GLN A 86 -20.69 -15.92 -4.18
CA GLN A 86 -21.01 -16.75 -3.01
C GLN A 86 -22.18 -17.69 -3.36
N GLY A 87 -22.04 -18.99 -3.08
CA GLY A 87 -22.92 -20.06 -3.58
C GLY A 87 -22.48 -20.67 -4.92
N GLY A 88 -21.54 -20.04 -5.64
CA GLY A 88 -20.96 -20.57 -6.88
C GLY A 88 -19.92 -21.66 -6.66
N LEU A 89 -19.77 -22.54 -7.65
CA LEU A 89 -18.96 -23.76 -7.64
C LEU A 89 -17.48 -23.61 -7.24
N THR A 90 -16.89 -22.41 -7.25
CA THR A 90 -15.44 -22.23 -7.09
C THR A 90 -14.95 -21.86 -5.68
N GLN A 91 -15.84 -21.70 -4.69
CA GLN A 91 -15.44 -21.40 -3.30
C GLN A 91 -15.47 -22.61 -2.34
N GLY A 92 -15.64 -23.83 -2.85
CA GLY A 92 -15.51 -25.10 -2.10
C GLY A 92 -14.20 -25.84 -2.39
N ARG A 93 -13.85 -26.82 -1.54
CA ARG A 93 -12.78 -27.79 -1.85
C ARG A 93 -13.35 -28.97 -2.62
N GLY A 94 -12.78 -29.27 -3.78
CA GLY A 94 -13.15 -30.41 -4.62
C GLY A 94 -13.97 -29.99 -5.83
N PHE A 95 -13.35 -29.99 -7.00
CA PHE A 95 -13.98 -29.71 -8.28
C PHE A 95 -13.63 -30.84 -9.25
N SER A 96 -14.65 -31.42 -9.89
CA SER A 96 -14.52 -32.50 -10.86
C SER A 96 -15.26 -32.13 -12.15
N ASP A 97 -14.74 -32.57 -13.29
CA ASP A 97 -15.29 -32.21 -14.61
C ASP A 97 -16.76 -32.68 -14.79
N ALA A 98 -17.14 -33.78 -14.14
CA ALA A 98 -18.52 -34.28 -14.09
C ALA A 98 -19.51 -33.37 -13.34
N SER A 99 -19.02 -32.45 -12.50
CA SER A 99 -19.82 -31.43 -11.81
C SER A 99 -19.99 -30.20 -12.70
N LEU A 100 -18.94 -29.82 -13.44
CA LEU A 100 -18.98 -28.76 -14.46
C LEU A 100 -19.95 -29.11 -15.60
N ALA A 101 -19.86 -30.32 -16.14
CA ALA A 101 -20.68 -30.77 -17.25
C ALA A 101 -22.19 -30.70 -16.92
N ARG A 102 -22.62 -31.20 -15.76
CA ARG A 102 -24.03 -31.15 -15.31
C ARG A 102 -24.57 -29.72 -15.19
N TRP A 103 -23.74 -28.79 -14.70
CA TRP A 103 -24.14 -27.38 -14.58
C TRP A 103 -24.28 -26.69 -15.94
N ILE A 104 -23.42 -27.01 -16.91
CA ILE A 104 -23.53 -26.49 -18.27
C ILE A 104 -24.78 -27.06 -18.97
N SER A 105 -25.01 -28.38 -18.89
CA SER A 105 -26.13 -29.05 -19.55
C SER A 105 -27.51 -28.70 -19.00
N SER A 106 -27.63 -28.32 -17.71
CA SER A 106 -28.91 -27.86 -17.15
C SER A 106 -29.27 -26.45 -17.61
N MET A 107 -28.29 -25.60 -17.92
CA MET A 107 -28.54 -24.20 -18.26
C MET A 107 -29.32 -24.02 -19.56
N SER A 108 -29.13 -24.91 -20.55
CA SER A 108 -29.91 -24.92 -21.80
C SER A 108 -31.39 -25.26 -21.58
N SER A 109 -31.71 -26.01 -20.52
CA SER A 109 -33.10 -26.36 -20.17
C SER A 109 -33.78 -25.26 -19.35
N CYS A 110 -33.02 -24.50 -18.55
CA CYS A 110 -33.54 -23.39 -17.77
C CYS A 110 -33.84 -22.13 -18.62
N ILE A 111 -33.19 -21.95 -19.77
CA ILE A 111 -33.39 -20.77 -20.64
C ILE A 111 -34.79 -20.74 -21.28
N PRO A 112 -35.31 -21.82 -21.91
CA PRO A 112 -36.69 -21.85 -22.43
C PRO A 112 -37.73 -21.62 -21.35
N ILE A 113 -37.51 -22.15 -20.14
CA ILE A 113 -38.38 -21.91 -18.97
C ILE A 113 -38.35 -20.43 -18.60
N GLY A 114 -37.16 -19.82 -18.51
CA GLY A 114 -37.02 -18.38 -18.24
C GLY A 114 -37.64 -17.49 -19.31
N ILE A 115 -37.54 -17.85 -20.59
CA ILE A 115 -38.19 -17.13 -21.70
C ILE A 115 -39.70 -17.31 -21.67
N SER A 116 -40.21 -18.50 -21.36
CA SER A 116 -41.66 -18.75 -21.24
C SER A 116 -42.26 -18.01 -20.04
N LEU A 117 -41.53 -17.96 -18.91
CA LEU A 117 -41.86 -17.06 -17.80
C LEU A 117 -41.77 -15.58 -18.23
N GLU A 118 -40.84 -15.20 -19.11
CA GLU A 118 -40.76 -13.87 -19.76
C GLU A 118 -41.70 -13.68 -20.99
N GLU A 119 -42.65 -14.58 -21.27
CA GLU A 119 -43.64 -14.39 -22.34
C GLU A 119 -45.11 -14.45 -21.91
N PHE A 120 -45.42 -15.01 -20.74
CA PHE A 120 -46.76 -14.92 -20.19
C PHE A 120 -47.02 -13.44 -19.84
N VAL A 121 -46.45 -12.97 -18.73
CA VAL A 121 -45.81 -11.66 -18.45
C VAL A 121 -46.23 -10.39 -19.18
N GLN A 122 -46.17 -10.32 -20.50
CA GLN A 122 -46.19 -9.09 -21.30
C GLN A 122 -45.05 -8.05 -20.99
N VAL A 123 -44.45 -8.00 -19.79
CA VAL A 123 -43.14 -7.38 -19.48
C VAL A 123 -41.98 -8.22 -20.01
N LYS A 124 -41.78 -8.14 -21.32
CA LYS A 124 -40.49 -8.47 -21.93
C LYS A 124 -39.43 -7.52 -21.36
N SER A 125 -38.21 -8.00 -21.12
CA SER A 125 -37.08 -7.22 -20.57
C SER A 125 -36.48 -6.16 -21.55
N ILE A 126 -37.34 -5.53 -22.35
CA ILE A 126 -37.04 -4.48 -23.31
C ILE A 126 -36.93 -3.15 -22.56
N SER A 127 -35.69 -2.69 -22.41
CA SER A 127 -35.44 -1.26 -22.25
C SER A 127 -35.32 -0.65 -23.65
N SER A 128 -35.71 0.62 -23.80
CA SER A 128 -35.80 1.39 -25.06
C SER A 128 -34.81 0.99 -26.17
N ASP A 129 -35.29 0.97 -27.42
CA ASP A 129 -34.51 0.51 -28.60
C ASP A 129 -33.17 1.22 -28.80
N GLN A 130 -33.07 2.49 -28.39
CA GLN A 130 -31.81 3.22 -28.38
C GLN A 130 -30.86 2.75 -27.26
N HIS A 131 -29.62 2.48 -27.67
CA HIS A 131 -28.49 2.26 -26.77
C HIS A 131 -28.16 3.56 -26.02
N ILE A 132 -27.71 3.49 -24.75
CA ILE A 132 -27.49 4.68 -23.90
C ILE A 132 -26.46 5.64 -24.54
N GLU A 133 -25.43 5.09 -25.18
CA GLU A 133 -24.40 5.84 -25.92
C GLU A 133 -24.92 6.54 -27.20
N LEU A 134 -26.11 6.18 -27.68
CA LEU A 134 -26.76 6.77 -28.86
C LEU A 134 -27.86 7.78 -28.51
N THR A 135 -28.04 8.12 -27.23
CA THR A 135 -29.03 9.13 -26.81
C THR A 135 -28.55 10.55 -27.17
N ASN A 136 -29.46 11.42 -27.60
CA ASN A 136 -29.13 12.79 -28.04
C ASN A 136 -28.40 13.64 -26.97
N ALA A 137 -28.55 13.33 -25.69
CA ALA A 137 -27.81 13.98 -24.60
C ALA A 137 -26.36 13.47 -24.49
N ARG A 138 -26.14 12.18 -24.74
CA ARG A 138 -24.82 11.55 -24.74
C ARG A 138 -24.04 11.86 -26.00
N GLN A 139 -24.70 11.91 -27.16
CA GLN A 139 -24.13 12.40 -28.42
C GLN A 139 -23.65 13.86 -28.27
N ARG A 140 -24.52 14.78 -27.82
CA ARG A 140 -24.12 16.19 -27.57
C ARG A 140 -22.96 16.33 -26.56
N ARG A 141 -22.89 15.48 -25.53
CA ARG A 141 -21.75 15.45 -24.61
C ARG A 141 -20.48 14.97 -25.29
N ASN A 142 -20.57 13.88 -26.05
CA ASN A 142 -19.43 13.32 -26.78
C ASN A 142 -18.95 14.29 -27.89
N GLU A 143 -19.83 15.04 -28.55
CA GLU A 143 -19.49 16.13 -29.47
C GLU A 143 -18.82 17.30 -28.74
N SER A 144 -19.32 17.72 -27.58
CA SER A 144 -18.67 18.76 -26.76
C SER A 144 -17.27 18.34 -26.31
N ASP A 145 -17.08 17.08 -25.90
CA ASP A 145 -15.79 16.56 -25.47
C ASP A 145 -14.84 16.34 -26.66
N LEU A 146 -15.35 15.87 -27.81
CA LEU A 146 -14.62 15.83 -29.07
C LEU A 146 -14.17 17.22 -29.52
N LYS A 147 -15.04 18.23 -29.43
CA LYS A 147 -14.72 19.61 -29.80
C LYS A 147 -13.57 20.17 -28.96
N LYS A 148 -13.61 19.97 -27.63
CA LYS A 148 -12.49 20.34 -26.73
C LYS A 148 -11.19 19.63 -27.10
N ILE A 149 -11.26 18.35 -27.47
CA ILE A 149 -10.08 17.59 -27.92
C ILE A 149 -9.56 18.12 -29.26
N LEU A 150 -10.44 18.46 -30.21
CA LEU A 150 -10.05 19.00 -31.52
C LEU A 150 -9.48 20.42 -31.41
N GLU A 151 -10.11 21.31 -30.64
CA GLU A 151 -9.58 22.65 -30.31
C GLU A 151 -8.19 22.53 -29.66
N TRP A 152 -8.04 21.62 -28.68
CA TRP A 152 -6.73 21.37 -28.06
C TRP A 152 -5.70 20.83 -29.08
N LEU A 153 -6.07 19.89 -29.95
CA LEU A 153 -5.18 19.28 -30.95
C LEU A 153 -4.82 20.22 -32.12
N GLN A 154 -5.66 21.21 -32.44
CA GLN A 154 -5.35 22.24 -33.44
C GLN A 154 -4.14 23.08 -32.97
N ASP A 155 -4.16 23.52 -31.71
CA ASP A 155 -3.04 24.24 -31.10
C ASP A 155 -1.86 23.32 -30.72
N HIS A 156 -2.14 22.06 -30.35
CA HIS A 156 -1.17 21.11 -29.80
C HIS A 156 -1.02 19.83 -30.65
N ASN A 157 -0.85 19.99 -31.97
CA ASN A 157 -0.76 18.85 -32.90
C ASN A 157 0.41 17.89 -32.55
N PRO A 158 0.12 16.65 -32.09
CA PRO A 158 1.14 15.68 -31.65
C PRO A 158 1.92 15.07 -32.83
N PHE A 159 1.43 15.22 -34.06
CA PHE A 159 2.04 14.69 -35.28
C PHE A 159 3.04 15.67 -35.93
N LYS A 160 3.33 16.82 -35.30
CA LYS A 160 4.47 17.68 -35.67
C LYS A 160 5.83 17.07 -35.29
N CYS A 161 5.85 16.02 -34.47
CA CYS A 161 7.08 15.31 -34.08
C CYS A 161 7.30 14.08 -35.00
N SER A 162 8.53 13.89 -35.47
CA SER A 162 8.92 12.75 -36.31
C SER A 162 9.20 11.46 -35.53
N GLU A 163 9.13 11.49 -34.19
CA GLU A 163 9.49 10.38 -33.30
C GLU A 163 8.26 9.82 -32.55
N LEU A 164 8.25 8.51 -32.28
CA LEU A 164 7.12 7.82 -31.66
C LEU A 164 6.90 8.28 -30.20
N LEU A 165 5.84 9.07 -29.97
CA LEU A 165 5.57 9.75 -28.71
C LEU A 165 4.37 9.14 -27.95
N SER A 166 4.53 8.89 -26.65
CA SER A 166 3.44 8.58 -25.73
C SER A 166 2.69 9.84 -25.30
N ILE A 167 1.48 10.07 -25.85
CA ILE A 167 0.67 11.27 -25.60
C ILE A 167 0.38 11.48 -24.10
N SER A 168 0.13 10.42 -23.33
CA SER A 168 -0.23 10.52 -21.91
C SER A 168 0.95 10.72 -20.95
N THR A 169 2.19 10.59 -21.42
CA THR A 169 3.40 10.69 -20.56
C THR A 169 4.53 11.53 -21.16
N GLY A 170 4.39 12.02 -22.40
CA GLY A 170 5.42 12.75 -23.13
C GLY A 170 6.72 11.97 -23.33
N ILE A 171 6.68 10.64 -23.26
CA ILE A 171 7.85 9.78 -23.45
C ILE A 171 8.02 9.49 -24.93
N ILE A 172 9.11 10.00 -25.52
CA ILE A 172 9.62 9.56 -26.82
C ILE A 172 10.20 8.15 -26.67
N ALA A 173 9.76 7.23 -27.52
CA ALA A 173 10.22 5.85 -27.54
C ALA A 173 11.65 5.74 -28.10
N SER A 174 12.44 4.79 -27.61
CA SER A 174 13.74 4.48 -28.22
C SER A 174 13.55 3.83 -29.60
N PRO A 175 14.53 3.93 -30.53
CA PRO A 175 14.48 3.26 -31.84
C PRO A 175 14.26 1.73 -31.78
N ASP A 176 14.53 1.10 -30.64
CA ASP A 176 14.26 -0.32 -30.39
C ASP A 176 12.76 -0.65 -30.13
N VAL A 177 11.88 0.34 -29.90
CA VAL A 177 10.43 0.16 -29.73
C VAL A 177 9.78 0.15 -31.10
N ASN A 178 8.93 -0.85 -31.35
CA ASN A 178 8.34 -1.13 -32.68
C ASN A 178 6.84 -1.46 -32.61
N CYS A 179 6.14 -0.95 -31.60
CA CYS A 179 4.71 -1.20 -31.39
C CYS A 179 3.80 -0.51 -32.42
N ASP A 180 4.30 0.54 -33.09
CA ASP A 180 3.75 1.15 -34.30
C ASP A 180 3.66 0.13 -35.47
N LYS A 181 4.62 -0.79 -35.56
CA LYS A 181 4.70 -1.84 -36.61
C LYS A 181 4.00 -3.15 -36.22
N ALA A 182 3.06 -3.10 -35.26
CA ALA A 182 2.40 -4.30 -34.75
C ALA A 182 1.63 -5.09 -35.83
N GLN A 183 1.08 -4.43 -36.85
CA GLN A 183 0.42 -5.13 -37.95
C GLN A 183 1.45 -5.87 -38.83
N GLU A 184 2.50 -5.20 -39.31
CA GLU A 184 3.56 -5.78 -40.15
C GLU A 184 4.22 -6.99 -39.48
N ILE A 185 4.64 -6.85 -38.22
CA ILE A 185 5.28 -7.91 -37.44
C ILE A 185 4.33 -9.09 -37.23
N GLY A 186 3.06 -8.80 -36.96
CA GLY A 186 2.00 -9.79 -36.86
C GLY A 186 1.78 -10.58 -38.14
N GLU A 187 1.82 -9.91 -39.29
CA GLU A 187 1.64 -10.51 -40.63
C GLU A 187 2.84 -11.39 -41.02
N VAL A 188 4.07 -11.00 -40.68
CA VAL A 188 5.26 -11.86 -40.85
C VAL A 188 5.15 -13.15 -40.03
N ILE A 189 4.75 -13.04 -38.76
CA ILE A 189 4.55 -14.21 -37.88
C ILE A 189 3.41 -15.09 -38.41
N PHE A 190 2.28 -14.47 -38.82
CA PHE A 190 1.12 -15.15 -39.41
C PHE A 190 1.51 -15.96 -40.65
N ASN A 191 2.19 -15.34 -41.62
CA ASN A 191 2.62 -15.99 -42.85
C ASN A 191 3.58 -17.16 -42.58
N SER A 192 4.44 -17.05 -41.56
CA SER A 192 5.34 -18.13 -41.15
C SER A 192 4.64 -19.38 -40.60
N HIS A 193 3.32 -19.33 -40.34
CA HIS A 193 2.51 -20.44 -39.84
C HIS A 193 1.56 -21.05 -40.88
N ILE A 194 1.51 -20.50 -42.10
CA ILE A 194 0.77 -21.11 -43.21
C ILE A 194 1.33 -22.52 -43.46
N GLU A 195 0.45 -23.46 -43.82
CA GLU A 195 0.74 -24.91 -44.05
C GLU A 195 1.30 -25.70 -42.86
N LYS A 196 1.45 -25.11 -41.66
CA LYS A 196 1.91 -25.83 -40.45
C LYS A 196 0.74 -26.40 -39.66
N HIS A 197 0.95 -27.60 -39.09
CA HIS A 197 -0.05 -28.22 -38.23
C HIS A 197 -0.23 -27.44 -36.91
N PHE A 198 -1.43 -27.45 -36.34
CA PHE A 198 -1.81 -26.64 -35.18
C PHE A 198 -0.90 -26.86 -33.94
N THR A 199 -0.43 -28.10 -33.78
CA THR A 199 0.52 -28.54 -32.75
C THR A 199 1.89 -27.86 -32.86
N ASP A 200 2.29 -27.50 -34.08
CA ASP A 200 3.68 -27.16 -34.43
C ASP A 200 3.90 -25.65 -34.49
N ILE A 201 2.81 -24.88 -34.54
CA ILE A 201 2.80 -23.41 -34.42
C ILE A 201 3.39 -23.02 -33.05
N GLN A 202 4.58 -22.41 -33.03
CA GLN A 202 5.28 -21.96 -31.82
C GLN A 202 5.87 -20.56 -32.02
N CYS A 203 5.25 -19.54 -31.40
CA CYS A 203 5.72 -18.15 -31.46
C CYS A 203 6.68 -17.87 -30.30
N LYS A 204 7.90 -17.40 -30.58
CA LYS A 204 8.90 -17.14 -29.55
C LYS A 204 8.75 -15.70 -29.07
N ARG A 205 8.87 -15.45 -27.76
CA ARG A 205 8.73 -14.09 -27.18
C ARG A 205 9.64 -13.03 -27.81
N LYS A 206 10.76 -13.42 -28.43
CA LYS A 206 11.68 -12.52 -29.15
C LYS A 206 11.13 -11.97 -30.47
N ASP A 207 10.09 -12.60 -31.02
CA ASP A 207 9.48 -12.23 -32.30
C ASP A 207 8.31 -11.23 -32.07
N ASN A 208 7.86 -11.06 -30.82
CA ASN A 208 6.81 -10.14 -30.41
C ASN A 208 7.27 -8.66 -30.45
N ILE A 209 6.31 -7.74 -30.46
CA ILE A 209 6.59 -6.29 -30.38
C ILE A 209 7.18 -5.89 -29.01
N LYS A 210 8.07 -4.90 -29.06
CA LYS A 210 8.68 -4.26 -27.90
C LYS A 210 7.86 -3.03 -27.55
N HIS A 211 7.48 -2.92 -26.28
CA HIS A 211 6.66 -1.82 -25.75
C HIS A 211 7.51 -0.88 -24.86
N LEU A 212 7.04 0.36 -24.67
CA LEU A 212 7.64 1.36 -23.76
C LEU A 212 7.99 0.84 -22.36
N ALA A 213 7.24 -0.12 -21.82
CA ALA A 213 7.52 -0.73 -20.50
C ALA A 213 8.82 -1.57 -20.46
N SER A 214 9.20 -2.21 -21.57
CA SER A 214 10.39 -3.07 -21.67
C SER A 214 11.72 -2.30 -21.59
N MET A 215 11.66 -0.97 -21.66
CA MET A 215 12.81 -0.08 -21.49
C MET A 215 13.41 -0.09 -20.07
N ASN A 216 12.65 -0.55 -19.06
CA ASN A 216 13.05 -0.49 -17.64
C ASN A 216 13.37 -1.85 -16.99
N SER A 217 13.11 -2.97 -17.68
CA SER A 217 13.15 -4.33 -17.11
C SER A 217 14.07 -5.32 -17.84
N SER A 218 14.67 -4.92 -18.96
CA SER A 218 15.41 -5.81 -19.84
C SER A 218 16.94 -5.65 -19.71
N ILE A 219 17.64 -6.79 -19.73
CA ILE A 219 19.12 -6.86 -19.78
C ILE A 219 19.53 -7.32 -21.18
N LYS A 220 20.55 -6.67 -21.77
CA LYS A 220 21.09 -7.03 -23.08
C LYS A 220 22.09 -8.20 -22.95
N LEU A 221 21.74 -9.36 -23.52
CA LEU A 221 22.56 -10.56 -23.61
C LEU A 221 22.74 -10.95 -25.08
N HIS A 222 24.00 -11.02 -25.55
CA HIS A 222 24.37 -11.41 -26.93
C HIS A 222 23.47 -10.76 -28.01
N ASN A 223 23.36 -9.43 -27.98
CA ASN A 223 22.50 -8.62 -28.87
C ASN A 223 20.98 -8.82 -28.78
N THR A 224 20.48 -9.56 -27.79
CA THR A 224 19.04 -9.67 -27.48
C THR A 224 18.70 -9.08 -26.12
N TYR A 225 17.52 -8.49 -25.96
CA TYR A 225 17.03 -7.94 -24.69
C TYR A 225 16.06 -8.94 -24.04
N ILE A 226 16.25 -9.24 -22.76
CA ILE A 226 15.41 -10.20 -22.03
C ILE A 226 14.87 -9.58 -20.73
N ASP A 227 13.55 -9.56 -20.59
CA ASP A 227 12.85 -9.11 -19.37
C ASP A 227 12.88 -10.19 -18.27
N PHE A 228 13.26 -9.80 -17.05
CA PHE A 228 13.31 -10.70 -15.89
C PHE A 228 12.65 -10.11 -14.64
N ASN A 229 11.98 -10.98 -13.86
CA ASN A 229 11.52 -10.64 -12.51
C ASN A 229 12.65 -10.93 -11.49
N PRO A 230 13.19 -9.92 -10.77
CA PRO A 230 14.35 -10.11 -9.88
C PRO A 230 14.11 -11.11 -8.76
N MET A 231 12.89 -11.20 -8.20
CA MET A 231 12.58 -12.15 -7.13
C MET A 231 12.49 -13.59 -7.65
N GLN A 232 12.01 -13.80 -8.88
CA GLN A 232 12.01 -15.14 -9.48
C GLN A 232 13.43 -15.60 -9.81
N LEU A 233 14.29 -14.69 -10.27
CA LEU A 233 15.71 -14.96 -10.50
C LEU A 233 16.41 -15.31 -9.17
N PHE A 234 16.28 -14.47 -8.14
CA PHE A 234 16.85 -14.70 -6.83
C PHE A 234 16.46 -16.07 -6.23
N ASN A 235 15.17 -16.40 -6.25
CA ASN A 235 14.68 -17.68 -5.74
C ASN A 235 15.28 -18.88 -6.53
N ARG A 236 15.44 -18.75 -7.85
CA ARG A 236 16.09 -19.77 -8.69
C ARG A 236 17.59 -19.92 -8.37
N ILE A 237 18.28 -18.81 -8.14
CA ILE A 237 19.70 -18.78 -7.77
C ILE A 237 19.94 -19.51 -6.44
N ILE A 238 19.22 -19.13 -5.38
CA ILE A 238 19.29 -19.81 -4.07
C ILE A 238 18.95 -21.31 -4.19
N CYS A 239 18.04 -21.68 -5.10
CA CYS A 239 17.67 -23.08 -5.32
C CYS A 239 18.66 -23.88 -6.18
N SER A 240 19.62 -23.25 -6.87
CA SER A 240 20.48 -23.94 -7.85
C SER A 240 21.90 -24.21 -7.34
N ASN A 241 22.39 -23.37 -6.44
CA ASN A 241 23.67 -23.57 -5.75
C ASN A 241 23.55 -24.73 -4.74
N LYS A 242 24.59 -25.57 -4.65
CA LYS A 242 24.65 -26.73 -3.77
C LYS A 242 25.39 -26.45 -2.47
N THR A 243 26.35 -25.53 -2.46
CA THR A 243 27.20 -25.23 -1.30
C THR A 243 26.93 -23.84 -0.69
N PRO A 244 27.14 -23.65 0.63
CA PRO A 244 27.12 -22.32 1.24
C PRO A 244 28.09 -21.32 0.59
N GLU A 245 29.20 -21.82 0.05
CA GLU A 245 30.27 -21.06 -0.60
C GLU A 245 29.82 -20.50 -1.96
N GLU A 246 29.13 -21.29 -2.79
CA GLU A 246 28.49 -20.85 -4.03
C GLU A 246 27.41 -19.79 -3.77
N ILE A 247 26.58 -20.00 -2.74
CA ILE A 247 25.56 -19.02 -2.34
C ILE A 247 26.24 -17.72 -1.89
N LYS A 248 27.28 -17.80 -1.07
CA LYS A 248 28.09 -16.65 -0.62
C LYS A 248 28.72 -15.91 -1.80
N HIS A 249 29.22 -16.61 -2.83
CA HIS A 249 29.74 -16.00 -4.05
C HIS A 249 28.67 -15.16 -4.77
N CYS A 250 27.42 -15.65 -4.85
CA CYS A 250 26.32 -14.93 -5.52
C CYS A 250 26.02 -13.57 -4.86
N PHE A 251 26.24 -13.40 -3.55
CA PHE A 251 25.99 -12.13 -2.86
C PHE A 251 27.01 -11.02 -3.15
N LYS A 252 28.10 -11.32 -3.88
CA LYS A 252 28.98 -10.31 -4.49
C LYS A 252 28.27 -9.49 -5.58
N TYR A 253 27.23 -10.07 -6.19
CA TYR A 253 26.49 -9.50 -7.32
C TYR A 253 25.16 -8.90 -6.83
N GLU A 254 24.54 -8.02 -7.62
CA GLU A 254 23.28 -7.36 -7.22
C GLU A 254 22.02 -8.22 -7.39
N LEU A 255 22.09 -9.31 -8.18
CA LEU A 255 21.01 -10.27 -8.40
C LEU A 255 19.70 -9.63 -8.91
N SER A 256 19.82 -8.44 -9.50
CA SER A 256 18.75 -7.57 -9.96
C SER A 256 19.28 -6.58 -11.00
N PRO A 257 18.46 -6.01 -11.90
CA PRO A 257 18.93 -5.14 -13.01
C PRO A 257 19.68 -3.88 -12.57
N TYR A 258 19.49 -3.43 -11.33
CA TYR A 258 20.18 -2.30 -10.71
C TYR A 258 20.12 -2.44 -9.17
N PRO A 259 21.04 -1.81 -8.41
CA PRO A 259 21.12 -1.97 -6.94
C PRO A 259 19.83 -1.55 -6.23
N LEU A 260 18.99 -2.51 -5.84
CA LEU A 260 17.65 -2.21 -5.27
C LEU A 260 17.69 -1.47 -3.93
N SER A 261 18.83 -1.38 -3.25
CA SER A 261 19.03 -0.61 -2.02
C SER A 261 19.30 0.88 -2.26
N LEU A 262 19.73 1.26 -3.47
CA LEU A 262 20.05 2.63 -3.92
C LEU A 262 19.13 3.13 -5.04
N PHE A 263 18.53 2.23 -5.84
CA PHE A 263 17.73 2.59 -6.99
C PHE A 263 16.30 2.06 -6.88
N LYS A 264 15.36 2.81 -7.44
CA LYS A 264 13.95 2.44 -7.62
C LYS A 264 13.53 2.92 -9.01
N ASP A 265 12.96 2.02 -9.81
CA ASP A 265 12.49 2.31 -11.17
C ASP A 265 13.58 3.00 -12.03
N GLY A 266 14.80 2.44 -11.99
CA GLY A 266 16.02 2.96 -12.64
C GLY A 266 16.62 4.25 -12.06
N ASN A 267 15.89 4.96 -11.20
CA ASN A 267 16.26 6.27 -10.64
C ASN A 267 16.83 6.15 -9.22
N LEU A 268 17.61 7.15 -8.78
CA LEU A 268 18.08 7.24 -7.38
C LEU A 268 16.89 7.25 -6.42
N ARG A 269 16.99 6.49 -5.33
CA ARG A 269 15.96 6.47 -4.29
C ARG A 269 15.86 7.82 -3.59
N LYS A 270 14.63 8.30 -3.42
CA LYS A 270 14.31 9.49 -2.63
C LYS A 270 13.86 9.11 -1.22
N GLY A 271 14.39 9.83 -0.23
CA GLY A 271 13.89 9.85 1.15
C GLY A 271 13.09 11.13 1.42
N THR A 272 12.61 11.29 2.65
CA THR A 272 11.92 12.51 3.08
C THR A 272 12.94 13.64 3.35
N LYS A 273 13.14 14.56 2.39
CA LYS A 273 14.07 15.71 2.51
C LYS A 273 13.96 16.41 3.88
N SER A 274 12.74 16.79 4.26
CA SER A 274 12.44 17.55 5.48
C SER A 274 12.72 16.80 6.79
N GLN A 275 13.10 15.52 6.77
CA GLN A 275 13.35 14.77 8.00
C GLN A 275 14.55 15.34 8.78
N LEU A 276 15.57 15.86 8.10
CA LEU A 276 16.72 16.47 8.77
C LEU A 276 16.31 17.77 9.48
N LEU A 277 15.58 18.66 8.80
CA LEU A 277 14.99 19.87 9.40
C LEU A 277 14.13 19.55 10.63
N GLN A 278 13.35 18.46 10.60
CA GLN A 278 12.53 18.03 11.74
C GLN A 278 13.34 17.48 12.93
N GLU A 279 14.54 16.92 12.72
CA GLU A 279 15.42 16.55 13.83
C GLU A 279 16.24 17.76 14.33
N LEU A 280 16.58 18.72 13.47
CA LEU A 280 17.17 20.00 13.87
C LEU A 280 16.21 20.84 14.73
N ASP A 281 14.93 20.93 14.35
CA ASP A 281 13.86 21.58 15.14
C ASP A 281 13.69 21.02 16.57
N LYS A 282 14.16 19.79 16.83
CA LYS A 282 14.15 19.16 18.17
C LYS A 282 15.42 19.45 18.96
N ILE A 283 16.51 19.76 18.27
CA ILE A 283 17.81 20.10 18.86
C ILE A 283 17.83 21.58 19.24
N TYR A 284 17.25 22.43 18.40
CA TYR A 284 17.06 23.86 18.61
C TYR A 284 15.62 24.24 18.21
N LYS A 285 14.85 24.78 19.16
CA LYS A 285 13.44 25.10 18.97
C LYS A 285 13.31 26.39 18.14
N PRO A 286 12.62 26.39 16.99
CA PRO A 286 12.44 27.59 16.17
C PRO A 286 11.62 28.68 16.86
N GLU A 287 11.94 29.93 16.52
CA GLU A 287 11.20 31.14 16.91
C GLU A 287 10.14 31.49 15.85
N SER A 288 9.22 32.41 16.17
CA SER A 288 8.06 32.74 15.33
C SER A 288 8.26 33.92 14.38
N MET A 289 9.15 34.86 14.72
CA MET A 289 9.39 36.11 13.99
C MET A 289 10.89 36.36 13.83
N PRO A 290 11.34 37.01 12.74
CA PRO A 290 12.72 37.45 12.59
C PRO A 290 13.01 38.71 13.42
N HIS A 291 14.30 39.06 13.55
CA HIS A 291 14.70 40.33 14.16
C HIS A 291 14.15 41.53 13.36
N SER A 292 13.82 42.62 14.06
CA SER A 292 13.12 43.79 13.51
C SER A 292 13.94 44.65 12.53
N ASP A 293 15.26 44.44 12.46
CA ASP A 293 16.20 45.11 11.56
C ASP A 293 17.06 44.03 10.89
N THR A 294 16.58 43.47 9.76
CA THR A 294 17.27 42.38 9.05
C THR A 294 17.14 42.51 7.53
N VAL A 295 18.22 42.21 6.81
CA VAL A 295 18.23 42.10 5.34
C VAL A 295 17.83 40.70 4.93
N TYR A 296 16.97 40.58 3.92
CA TYR A 296 16.49 39.28 3.43
C TYR A 296 17.29 38.78 2.22
N VAL A 297 17.69 37.52 2.25
CA VAL A 297 18.20 36.78 1.07
C VAL A 297 17.17 35.73 0.71
N ILE A 298 16.56 35.84 -0.48
CA ILE A 298 15.40 35.06 -0.89
C ILE A 298 15.82 34.00 -1.92
N ASP A 299 15.51 32.74 -1.61
CA ASP A 299 15.57 31.62 -2.54
C ASP A 299 14.54 31.83 -3.67
N GLY A 300 15.04 32.07 -4.89
CA GLY A 300 14.22 32.28 -6.07
C GLY A 300 13.45 31.03 -6.50
N GLY A 301 13.97 29.82 -6.21
CA GLY A 301 13.29 28.56 -6.45
C GLY A 301 12.07 28.39 -5.53
N PHE A 302 12.19 28.74 -4.26
CA PHE A 302 11.07 28.89 -3.32
C PHE A 302 10.07 29.94 -3.83
N LEU A 303 10.55 31.14 -4.19
CA LEU A 303 9.71 32.25 -4.61
C LEU A 303 8.82 31.88 -5.81
N LEU A 304 9.39 31.25 -6.85
CA LEU A 304 8.68 30.78 -8.05
C LEU A 304 7.46 29.90 -7.73
N HIS A 305 7.51 29.10 -6.66
CA HIS A 305 6.42 28.22 -6.24
C HIS A 305 5.51 28.83 -5.16
N LYS A 306 5.90 29.95 -4.55
CA LYS A 306 5.16 30.57 -3.44
C LYS A 306 4.00 31.46 -3.90
N VAL A 307 4.21 32.24 -4.96
CA VAL A 307 3.19 33.12 -5.54
C VAL A 307 2.25 32.28 -6.40
N SER A 308 0.96 32.25 -6.05
CA SER A 308 -0.04 31.41 -6.75
C SER A 308 -0.67 32.19 -7.91
N TRP A 309 -0.56 31.66 -9.12
CA TRP A 309 -1.06 32.33 -10.33
C TRP A 309 -2.60 32.32 -10.36
N GLN A 310 -3.21 33.49 -10.21
CA GLN A 310 -4.66 33.65 -10.37
C GLN A 310 -5.08 33.43 -11.84
N LYS A 311 -6.34 33.02 -12.09
CA LYS A 311 -6.87 32.79 -13.44
C LYS A 311 -8.29 33.36 -13.58
N PRO A 312 -8.64 33.99 -14.71
CA PRO A 312 -7.75 34.35 -15.83
C PRO A 312 -6.78 35.49 -15.45
N ALA A 313 -5.56 35.45 -15.98
CA ALA A 313 -4.54 36.49 -15.80
C ALA A 313 -3.55 36.48 -16.97
N SER A 314 -2.96 37.64 -17.27
CA SER A 314 -1.83 37.77 -18.19
C SER A 314 -0.49 37.50 -17.49
N TYR A 315 0.59 37.30 -18.27
CA TYR A 315 1.93 37.20 -17.70
C TYR A 315 2.37 38.51 -17.01
N ASN A 316 1.96 39.68 -17.50
CA ASN A 316 2.18 40.97 -16.82
C ASN A 316 1.60 40.99 -15.41
N ASP A 317 0.33 40.57 -15.26
CA ASP A 317 -0.34 40.54 -13.95
C ASP A 317 0.37 39.59 -12.99
N ILE A 318 0.93 38.50 -13.50
CA ILE A 318 1.73 37.56 -12.72
C ILE A 318 3.05 38.19 -12.28
N PHE A 319 3.81 38.84 -13.17
CA PHE A 319 5.07 39.49 -12.78
C PHE A 319 4.84 40.56 -11.69
N LEU A 320 3.78 41.37 -11.82
CA LEU A 320 3.36 42.32 -10.78
C LEU A 320 2.95 41.63 -9.46
N GLN A 321 2.29 40.46 -9.50
CA GLN A 321 2.01 39.66 -8.30
C GLN A 321 3.31 39.21 -7.58
N TYR A 322 4.37 38.86 -8.31
CA TYR A 322 5.68 38.54 -7.70
C TYR A 322 6.34 39.76 -7.05
N VAL A 323 6.35 40.90 -7.73
CA VAL A 323 6.90 42.17 -7.20
C VAL A 323 6.17 42.59 -5.94
N ASN A 324 4.84 42.65 -5.98
CA ASN A 324 4.00 43.02 -4.83
C ASN A 324 4.17 42.04 -3.66
N TYR A 325 4.28 40.74 -3.94
CA TYR A 325 4.53 39.73 -2.90
C TYR A 325 5.87 39.95 -2.20
N VAL A 326 6.96 40.26 -2.92
CA VAL A 326 8.26 40.50 -2.28
C VAL A 326 8.24 41.79 -1.46
N ILE A 327 7.78 42.90 -2.03
CA ILE A 327 7.74 44.20 -1.34
C ILE A 327 6.91 44.12 -0.05
N HIS A 328 5.72 43.51 -0.10
CA HIS A 328 4.82 43.41 1.05
C HIS A 328 5.38 42.52 2.19
N ASN A 329 6.16 41.48 1.88
CA ASN A 329 6.61 40.50 2.88
C ASN A 329 8.05 40.69 3.36
N TYR A 330 8.91 41.34 2.55
CA TYR A 330 10.36 41.42 2.80
C TYR A 330 10.97 42.82 2.57
N ASN A 331 10.15 43.82 2.22
CA ASN A 331 10.58 45.18 1.85
C ASN A 331 11.49 45.21 0.60
N LYS A 332 12.05 46.39 0.28
CA LYS A 332 12.98 46.58 -0.85
C LYS A 332 14.45 46.22 -0.55
N ASP A 333 14.90 46.28 0.71
CA ASP A 333 16.27 45.89 1.12
C ASP A 333 16.38 44.36 1.21
N CYS A 334 16.29 43.71 0.05
CA CYS A 334 16.40 42.26 -0.11
C CYS A 334 17.18 41.89 -1.38
N VAL A 335 17.74 40.68 -1.38
CA VAL A 335 18.46 40.09 -2.52
C VAL A 335 17.77 38.79 -2.92
N ILE A 336 17.36 38.66 -4.18
CA ILE A 336 16.75 37.44 -4.72
C ILE A 336 17.81 36.68 -5.52
N VAL A 337 17.95 35.37 -5.31
CA VAL A 337 18.90 34.53 -6.05
C VAL A 337 18.17 33.42 -6.80
N PHE A 338 18.25 33.41 -8.13
CA PHE A 338 17.64 32.40 -9.00
C PHE A 338 18.65 31.35 -9.51
N ASP A 339 18.13 30.18 -9.88
CA ASP A 339 18.88 29.14 -10.59
C ASP A 339 19.33 29.57 -12.00
N GLY A 340 20.47 29.02 -12.43
CA GLY A 340 20.96 29.03 -13.80
C GLY A 340 20.55 27.80 -14.59
N TYR A 341 20.18 28.01 -15.85
CA TYR A 341 19.74 26.98 -16.78
C TYR A 341 20.48 27.11 -18.11
N THR A 342 21.81 26.93 -18.11
CA THR A 342 22.65 27.03 -19.32
C THR A 342 22.58 25.75 -20.16
N LYS A 343 22.68 25.87 -21.49
CA LYS A 343 22.62 24.72 -22.41
C LYS A 343 23.95 23.96 -22.51
N GLU A 344 25.06 24.61 -22.18
CA GLU A 344 26.42 24.16 -22.49
C GLU A 344 26.99 23.16 -21.49
N VAL A 345 26.62 23.26 -20.20
CA VAL A 345 27.12 22.37 -19.13
C VAL A 345 25.96 21.89 -18.25
N ILE A 346 25.45 20.69 -18.55
CA ILE A 346 24.32 20.10 -17.81
C ILE A 346 24.80 19.66 -16.41
N SER A 347 24.25 20.26 -15.35
CA SER A 347 24.60 19.89 -13.97
C SER A 347 24.03 18.52 -13.58
N THR A 348 24.58 17.91 -12.53
CA THR A 348 24.12 16.61 -11.98
C THR A 348 22.68 16.71 -11.46
N LYS A 349 22.35 17.80 -10.74
CA LYS A 349 21.02 18.11 -10.20
C LYS A 349 20.02 18.35 -11.34
N GLU A 350 20.38 19.15 -12.34
CA GLU A 350 19.52 19.46 -13.49
C GLU A 350 19.31 18.23 -14.39
N SER A 351 20.35 17.43 -14.66
CA SER A 351 20.22 16.21 -15.47
C SER A 351 19.24 15.21 -14.83
N LEU A 352 19.30 15.05 -13.50
CA LEU A 352 18.31 14.27 -12.77
C LEU A 352 16.91 14.90 -12.82
N GLN A 353 16.78 16.23 -12.82
CA GLN A 353 15.50 16.91 -12.99
C GLN A 353 14.92 16.72 -14.40
N ARG A 354 15.76 16.80 -15.45
CA ARG A 354 15.38 16.51 -16.85
C ARG A 354 14.98 15.04 -17.04
N CYS A 355 15.68 14.10 -16.40
CA CYS A 355 15.28 12.68 -16.38
C CYS A 355 13.90 12.45 -15.72
N ARG A 356 13.52 13.28 -14.75
CA ARG A 356 12.21 13.27 -14.06
C ARG A 356 11.12 14.03 -14.83
N SER A 357 11.49 15.02 -15.66
CA SER A 357 10.58 16.00 -16.27
C SER A 357 10.46 15.78 -17.78
N LYS A 358 9.80 14.69 -18.18
CA LYS A 358 9.49 14.40 -19.59
C LYS A 358 8.14 15.01 -19.97
N GLY A 359 8.07 15.65 -21.13
CA GLY A 359 6.79 16.08 -21.74
C GLY A 359 6.17 17.37 -21.22
N SER A 360 6.92 18.47 -21.13
CA SER A 360 6.33 19.80 -20.90
C SER A 360 6.52 20.70 -22.13
N ILE A 361 5.44 21.32 -22.58
CA ILE A 361 5.41 22.17 -23.79
C ILE A 361 6.24 23.45 -23.54
N VAL A 362 7.03 23.85 -24.54
CA VAL A 362 7.73 25.14 -24.52
C VAL A 362 6.73 26.23 -24.92
N ILE A 363 6.60 27.28 -24.12
CA ILE A 363 5.62 28.36 -24.33
C ILE A 363 6.36 29.67 -24.53
N SER A 364 6.02 30.41 -25.58
CA SER A 364 6.52 31.76 -25.80
C SER A 364 5.87 32.71 -24.81
N ILE A 365 6.66 33.36 -23.96
CA ILE A 365 6.17 34.29 -22.95
C ILE A 365 6.16 35.72 -23.51
N HIS A 366 4.98 36.35 -23.53
CA HIS A 366 4.81 37.76 -23.85
C HIS A 366 3.89 38.40 -22.79
N ALA A 367 4.12 39.67 -22.46
CA ALA A 367 3.48 40.33 -21.31
C ALA A 367 1.93 40.28 -21.36
N GLN A 368 1.35 40.47 -22.54
CA GLN A 368 -0.09 40.47 -22.80
C GLN A 368 -0.69 39.06 -23.00
N ALA A 369 0.13 38.01 -23.07
CA ALA A 369 -0.37 36.66 -23.30
C ALA A 369 -1.07 36.11 -22.03
N SER A 370 -2.20 35.43 -22.24
CA SER A 370 -2.98 34.81 -21.16
C SER A 370 -2.35 33.50 -20.68
N VAL A 371 -2.45 33.21 -19.38
CA VAL A 371 -1.78 32.06 -18.76
C VAL A 371 -2.64 30.81 -18.84
N ILE A 372 -2.47 30.07 -19.92
CA ILE A 372 -3.32 28.93 -20.30
C ILE A 372 -3.01 27.68 -19.46
N ILE A 373 -1.74 27.31 -19.27
CA ILE A 373 -1.36 26.08 -18.55
C ILE A 373 -1.26 26.24 -17.02
N PRO A 374 -1.30 25.15 -16.22
CA PRO A 374 -1.07 25.22 -14.78
C PRO A 374 0.39 25.59 -14.43
N GLN A 375 0.57 26.43 -13.41
CA GLN A 375 1.88 26.87 -12.91
C GLN A 375 2.86 25.71 -12.65
N VAL A 376 2.35 24.61 -12.06
CA VAL A 376 3.15 23.41 -11.74
C VAL A 376 3.69 22.72 -12.99
N ASP A 377 2.96 22.77 -14.11
CA ASP A 377 3.39 22.16 -15.37
C ASP A 377 4.29 23.10 -16.18
N PHE A 378 4.04 24.41 -16.10
CA PHE A 378 4.91 25.43 -16.66
C PHE A 378 6.33 25.35 -16.07
N LEU A 379 6.43 25.30 -14.74
CA LEU A 379 7.70 25.27 -14.00
C LEU A 379 8.43 23.90 -14.06
N LYS A 380 7.89 22.89 -14.76
CA LYS A 380 8.64 21.65 -15.09
C LYS A 380 9.57 21.81 -16.28
N ASN A 381 9.28 22.75 -17.20
CA ASN A 381 10.11 22.98 -18.37
C ASN A 381 11.25 23.95 -18.02
N SER A 382 12.51 23.55 -18.25
CA SER A 382 13.67 24.41 -17.97
C SER A 382 13.71 25.64 -18.88
N GLN A 383 13.32 25.54 -20.15
CA GLN A 383 13.30 26.68 -21.08
C GLN A 383 12.23 27.72 -20.70
N ASN A 384 11.03 27.28 -20.30
CA ASN A 384 9.98 28.17 -19.78
C ASN A 384 10.46 28.88 -18.51
N LYS A 385 11.15 28.16 -17.60
CA LYS A 385 11.78 28.75 -16.41
C LYS A 385 12.83 29.80 -16.77
N THR A 386 13.74 29.52 -17.71
CA THR A 386 14.76 30.49 -18.16
C THR A 386 14.10 31.76 -18.68
N GLN A 387 13.14 31.65 -19.61
CA GLN A 387 12.45 32.81 -20.16
C GLN A 387 11.69 33.59 -19.09
N PHE A 388 11.00 32.89 -18.18
CA PHE A 388 10.23 33.52 -17.10
C PHE A 388 11.12 34.25 -16.09
N ILE A 389 12.24 33.65 -15.68
CA ILE A 389 13.21 34.28 -14.77
C ILE A 389 13.86 35.51 -15.42
N ASN A 390 14.23 35.42 -16.71
CA ASN A 390 14.84 36.55 -17.42
C ASN A 390 13.93 37.77 -17.48
N ILE A 391 12.62 37.58 -17.71
CA ILE A 391 11.65 38.69 -17.71
C ILE A 391 11.36 39.15 -16.27
N LEU A 392 11.06 38.24 -15.34
CA LEU A 392 10.76 38.57 -13.95
C LEU A 392 11.90 39.33 -13.26
N ARG A 393 13.16 39.05 -13.63
CA ARG A 393 14.33 39.79 -13.18
C ARG A 393 14.23 41.28 -13.48
N THR A 394 13.88 41.66 -14.71
CA THR A 394 13.75 43.10 -15.08
C THR A 394 12.70 43.81 -14.22
N TYR A 395 11.54 43.19 -13.98
CA TYR A 395 10.49 43.74 -13.12
C TYR A 395 10.92 43.94 -11.66
N PHE A 396 11.89 43.16 -11.15
CA PHE A 396 12.47 43.37 -9.82
C PHE A 396 13.55 44.48 -9.83
N GLU A 397 14.41 44.50 -10.85
CA GLU A 397 15.45 45.52 -11.00
C GLU A 397 14.83 46.93 -11.20
N ASP A 398 13.74 47.05 -11.97
CA ASP A 398 13.00 48.30 -12.20
C ASP A 398 12.43 48.94 -10.92
N VAL A 399 12.10 48.14 -9.89
CA VAL A 399 11.63 48.64 -8.59
C VAL A 399 12.75 48.82 -7.56
N GLY A 400 14.00 48.54 -7.94
CA GLY A 400 15.19 48.68 -7.11
C GLY A 400 15.51 47.46 -6.22
N ILE A 401 15.06 46.26 -6.58
CA ILE A 401 15.40 45.01 -5.87
C ILE A 401 16.59 44.33 -6.55
N THR A 402 17.62 43.97 -5.78
CA THR A 402 18.81 43.29 -6.29
C THR A 402 18.50 41.84 -6.64
N VAL A 403 18.79 41.43 -7.88
CA VAL A 403 18.64 40.06 -8.35
C VAL A 403 19.99 39.48 -8.80
N HIS A 404 20.28 38.28 -8.31
CA HIS A 404 21.40 37.47 -8.78
C HIS A 404 20.88 36.18 -9.45
N GLN A 405 21.67 35.65 -10.38
CA GLN A 405 21.39 34.36 -11.01
C GLN A 405 22.66 33.51 -10.95
N ALA A 406 22.54 32.30 -10.40
CA ALA A 406 23.63 31.35 -10.35
C ALA A 406 23.98 30.84 -11.77
N PRO A 407 25.22 30.38 -12.03
CA PRO A 407 25.56 29.74 -13.31
C PRO A 407 24.98 28.32 -13.43
N ARG A 408 24.65 27.69 -12.29
CA ARG A 408 24.05 26.35 -12.16
C ARG A 408 23.01 26.40 -11.02
N ASP A 409 23.25 25.66 -9.94
CA ASP A 409 22.37 25.58 -8.78
C ASP A 409 22.52 26.81 -7.86
N ALA A 410 21.42 27.36 -7.34
CA ALA A 410 21.44 28.56 -6.51
C ALA A 410 21.86 28.34 -5.05
N ASP A 411 21.74 27.12 -4.51
CA ASP A 411 21.90 26.80 -3.08
C ASP A 411 23.21 27.36 -2.46
N TYR A 412 24.33 27.21 -3.17
CA TYR A 412 25.64 27.73 -2.72
C TYR A 412 25.71 29.26 -2.79
N LEU A 413 25.21 29.87 -3.88
CA LEU A 413 25.23 31.33 -4.06
C LEU A 413 24.34 32.01 -3.01
N ILE A 414 23.14 31.49 -2.75
CA ILE A 414 22.24 31.94 -1.66
C ILE A 414 22.98 31.95 -0.32
N THR A 415 23.71 30.86 -0.03
CA THR A 415 24.47 30.72 1.22
C THR A 415 25.61 31.74 1.30
N MET A 416 26.41 31.88 0.26
CA MET A 416 27.56 32.79 0.24
C MET A 416 27.14 34.26 0.28
N THR A 417 26.13 34.67 -0.49
CA THR A 417 25.54 36.02 -0.41
C THR A 417 25.06 36.34 1.00
N ALA A 418 24.43 35.40 1.70
CA ALA A 418 24.03 35.60 3.09
C ALA A 418 25.21 35.73 4.06
N VAL A 419 26.30 34.96 3.85
CA VAL A 419 27.52 35.05 4.64
C VAL A 419 28.26 36.38 4.41
N GLU A 420 28.40 36.81 3.16
CA GLU A 420 29.03 38.09 2.77
C GLU A 420 28.26 39.28 3.32
N LEU A 421 26.93 39.32 3.14
CA LEU A 421 26.08 40.37 3.71
C LEU A 421 26.16 40.40 5.24
N SER A 422 26.36 39.26 5.91
CA SER A 422 26.51 39.22 7.37
C SER A 422 27.82 39.82 7.90
N MET A 423 28.79 40.09 7.02
CA MET A 423 30.02 40.83 7.38
C MET A 423 29.80 42.35 7.36
N ILE A 424 28.79 42.82 6.62
CA ILE A 424 28.53 44.25 6.35
C ILE A 424 27.30 44.76 7.10
N LYS A 425 26.24 43.96 7.21
CA LYS A 425 24.94 44.32 7.79
C LYS A 425 24.77 43.70 9.18
N LYS A 426 23.96 44.34 10.04
CA LYS A 426 23.74 43.91 11.44
C LYS A 426 23.12 42.51 11.56
N HIS A 427 22.12 42.17 10.75
CA HIS A 427 21.47 40.85 10.78
C HIS A 427 20.95 40.43 9.40
N VAL A 428 21.13 39.16 9.03
CA VAL A 428 20.72 38.60 7.73
C VAL A 428 19.77 37.41 7.94
N THR A 429 18.69 37.37 7.17
CA THR A 429 17.68 36.30 7.22
C THR A 429 17.49 35.65 5.85
N VAL A 430 17.84 34.37 5.75
CA VAL A 430 17.67 33.58 4.52
C VAL A 430 16.27 32.99 4.47
N VAL A 431 15.52 33.26 3.41
CA VAL A 431 14.15 32.78 3.20
C VAL A 431 14.17 31.59 2.25
N SER A 432 13.95 30.38 2.77
CA SER A 432 13.83 29.14 1.96
C SER A 432 13.11 28.03 2.74
N GLU A 433 12.62 27.01 2.02
CA GLU A 433 12.15 25.75 2.59
C GLU A 433 13.12 24.57 2.36
N ASP A 434 14.21 24.73 1.57
CA ASP A 434 15.10 23.60 1.26
C ASP A 434 16.02 23.24 2.44
N THR A 435 16.21 21.93 2.62
CA THR A 435 17.14 21.37 3.60
C THR A 435 18.59 21.61 3.20
N ASP A 436 18.88 21.68 1.90
CA ASP A 436 20.24 21.79 1.36
C ASP A 436 20.85 23.15 1.75
N ILE A 437 20.09 24.24 1.65
CA ILE A 437 20.47 25.59 2.12
C ILE A 437 20.69 25.64 3.65
N MET A 438 19.81 25.02 4.46
CA MET A 438 20.03 24.95 5.92
C MET A 438 21.35 24.25 6.27
N VAL A 439 21.66 23.15 5.57
CA VAL A 439 22.88 22.36 5.78
C VAL A 439 24.13 23.15 5.38
N LEU A 440 24.07 23.89 4.27
CA LEU A 440 25.13 24.79 3.82
C LEU A 440 25.36 25.95 4.81
N LEU A 441 24.29 26.59 5.30
CA LEU A 441 24.38 27.65 6.31
C LEU A 441 25.04 27.14 7.61
N ILE A 442 24.66 25.96 8.11
CA ILE A 442 25.27 25.36 9.32
C ILE A 442 26.78 25.12 9.14
N HIS A 443 27.25 24.87 7.92
CA HIS A 443 28.66 24.66 7.62
C HIS A 443 29.43 25.98 7.43
N HIS A 444 28.92 26.89 6.58
CA HIS A 444 29.64 28.09 6.13
C HIS A 444 29.47 29.32 7.04
N ALA A 445 28.37 29.41 7.81
CA ALA A 445 28.15 30.55 8.70
C ALA A 445 29.17 30.58 9.85
N LYS A 446 30.03 31.59 9.85
CA LYS A 446 30.96 31.89 10.96
C LYS A 446 30.40 32.96 11.91
N ASN A 447 29.57 33.86 11.38
CA ASN A 447 28.98 34.97 12.12
C ASN A 447 27.69 34.54 12.83
N LYS A 448 27.42 35.12 14.01
CA LYS A 448 26.23 34.75 14.81
C LYS A 448 24.92 35.33 14.28
N ASN A 449 25.00 36.31 13.38
CA ASN A 449 23.89 37.19 12.97
C ASN A 449 23.16 36.70 11.71
N ILE A 450 23.14 35.37 11.50
CA ILE A 450 22.46 34.73 10.37
C ILE A 450 21.34 33.85 10.93
N SER A 451 20.14 34.04 10.41
CA SER A 451 18.99 33.17 10.65
C SER A 451 18.41 32.63 9.35
N MET A 452 17.68 31.53 9.42
CA MET A 452 16.87 31.02 8.32
C MET A 452 15.38 31.10 8.68
N LEU A 453 14.63 31.84 7.86
CA LEU A 453 13.17 31.89 7.89
C LEU A 453 12.61 30.80 6.97
N ARG A 454 11.88 29.87 7.55
CA ARG A 454 11.09 28.85 6.84
C ARG A 454 9.61 29.24 6.92
N PRO A 455 9.01 29.75 5.83
CA PRO A 455 7.63 30.25 5.86
C PRO A 455 6.59 29.16 6.16
N GLY A 456 5.56 29.54 6.90
CA GLY A 456 4.47 28.62 7.24
C GLY A 456 3.49 28.38 6.09
N LYS A 457 2.72 27.28 6.21
CA LYS A 457 1.33 27.28 5.73
C LYS A 457 0.49 28.03 6.75
N ALA A 458 -0.58 28.71 6.32
CA ALA A 458 -1.39 29.63 7.15
C ALA A 458 -1.74 29.09 8.56
N ALA A 459 -2.03 27.79 8.69
CA ALA A 459 -2.39 27.15 9.96
C ALA A 459 -1.20 26.75 10.89
N LYS A 460 0.06 27.04 10.54
CA LYS A 460 1.25 26.56 11.30
C LYS A 460 2.29 27.63 11.67
N GLY A 461 2.12 28.87 11.22
CA GLY A 461 3.05 29.96 11.50
C GLY A 461 4.42 29.81 10.84
N ASN A 462 5.19 30.90 10.85
CA ASN A 462 6.57 30.92 10.39
C ASN A 462 7.52 30.24 11.39
N LYS A 463 8.66 29.77 10.91
CA LYS A 463 9.75 29.21 11.73
C LYS A 463 11.05 29.92 11.41
N VAL A 464 11.55 30.70 12.35
CA VAL A 464 12.90 31.31 12.30
C VAL A 464 13.87 30.44 13.08
N SER A 465 15.08 30.28 12.59
CA SER A 465 16.10 29.50 13.29
C SER A 465 17.48 30.12 13.11
N THR A 466 18.06 30.58 14.22
CA THR A 466 19.37 31.20 14.26
C THR A 466 20.45 30.13 14.07
N ILE A 467 21.32 30.33 13.09
CA ILE A 467 22.28 29.30 12.65
C ILE A 467 23.31 29.00 13.74
N SER A 468 23.77 30.02 14.46
CA SER A 468 24.65 29.89 15.63
C SER A 468 24.01 29.03 16.74
N GLY A 469 22.75 29.24 17.06
CA GLY A 469 22.00 28.43 18.03
C GLY A 469 21.90 26.95 17.65
N ILE A 470 21.78 26.64 16.35
CA ILE A 470 21.85 25.26 15.85
C ILE A 470 23.28 24.70 15.95
N GLN A 471 24.29 25.47 15.53
CA GLN A 471 25.70 25.07 15.58
C GLN A 471 26.17 24.75 17.00
N ASP A 472 25.81 25.58 17.97
CA ASP A 472 26.16 25.40 19.39
C ASP A 472 25.54 24.13 19.97
N LYS A 473 24.30 23.80 19.60
CA LYS A 473 23.62 22.56 20.02
C LYS A 473 24.06 21.31 19.26
N LEU A 474 24.67 21.46 18.07
CA LEU A 474 25.30 20.36 17.33
C LEU A 474 26.74 20.06 17.81
N GLY A 475 27.43 21.02 18.41
CA GLY A 475 28.80 20.84 18.88
C GLY A 475 29.76 20.43 17.76
N HIS A 476 30.52 19.36 17.96
CA HIS A 476 31.48 18.86 16.96
C HIS A 476 30.82 18.40 15.64
N LEU A 477 29.56 17.96 15.68
CA LEU A 477 28.86 17.40 14.52
C LEU A 477 28.57 18.41 13.41
N LYS A 478 28.62 19.72 13.70
CA LYS A 478 28.44 20.77 12.68
C LYS A 478 29.46 20.65 11.54
N LYS A 479 30.68 20.17 11.83
CA LYS A 479 31.74 19.93 10.83
C LYS A 479 31.33 18.89 9.79
N HIS A 480 30.59 17.86 10.19
CA HIS A 480 30.24 16.71 9.35
C HIS A 480 28.79 16.73 8.83
N ILE A 481 28.09 17.86 8.95
CA ILE A 481 26.69 17.99 8.53
C ILE A 481 26.50 17.78 7.02
N LEU A 482 27.45 18.26 6.20
CA LEU A 482 27.51 18.03 4.75
C LEU A 482 27.61 16.52 4.44
N PHE A 483 28.53 15.82 5.09
CA PHE A 483 28.72 14.38 4.93
C PHE A 483 27.45 13.61 5.28
N LEU A 484 26.86 13.87 6.45
CA LEU A 484 25.62 13.23 6.88
C LEU A 484 24.48 13.42 5.87
N HIS A 485 24.33 14.64 5.35
CA HIS A 485 23.25 14.98 4.42
C HIS A 485 23.45 14.34 3.04
N ALA A 486 24.67 14.35 2.51
CA ALA A 486 25.02 13.71 1.24
C ALA A 486 24.96 12.17 1.31
N ILE A 487 25.58 11.53 2.30
CA ILE A 487 25.65 10.05 2.36
C ILE A 487 24.27 9.40 2.59
N SER A 488 23.36 10.12 3.27
CA SER A 488 21.99 9.68 3.56
C SER A 488 20.97 10.02 2.46
N GLY A 489 21.38 10.73 1.42
CA GLY A 489 20.57 11.06 0.24
C GLY A 489 20.12 12.53 0.18
N CYS A 490 20.69 13.31 -0.74
CA CYS A 490 20.20 14.62 -1.19
C CYS A 490 19.56 14.50 -2.59
N ASP A 491 19.59 15.53 -3.44
CA ASP A 491 19.00 15.44 -4.78
C ASP A 491 19.83 14.64 -5.80
N THR A 492 21.15 14.59 -5.60
CA THR A 492 22.18 14.00 -6.49
C THR A 492 22.73 12.66 -5.99
N THR A 493 22.54 12.33 -4.70
CA THR A 493 22.90 11.06 -4.08
C THR A 493 21.67 10.23 -3.71
N SER A 494 21.85 8.93 -3.44
CA SER A 494 20.74 8.05 -3.10
C SER A 494 20.36 8.07 -1.62
N PHE A 495 19.06 8.00 -1.32
CA PHE A 495 18.57 7.51 -0.04
C PHE A 495 18.76 5.98 0.06
N LEU A 496 19.47 5.51 1.08
CA LEU A 496 19.64 4.07 1.34
C LEU A 496 18.33 3.47 1.90
N PHE A 497 17.86 2.37 1.32
CA PHE A 497 16.57 1.77 1.69
C PHE A 497 16.45 1.46 3.19
N ASN A 498 15.38 1.98 3.82
CA ASN A 498 15.12 1.91 5.27
C ASN A 498 16.23 2.50 6.17
N LYS A 499 17.14 3.35 5.67
CA LYS A 499 18.16 4.07 6.45
C LYS A 499 17.84 5.56 6.53
N SER A 500 17.08 5.94 7.55
CA SER A 500 16.60 7.31 7.72
C SER A 500 17.71 8.30 8.09
N LYS A 501 17.56 9.59 7.76
CA LYS A 501 18.53 10.64 8.15
C LYS A 501 18.71 10.71 9.68
N LYS A 502 17.64 10.47 10.43
CA LYS A 502 17.69 10.31 11.90
C LYS A 502 18.62 9.17 12.33
N THR A 503 18.61 8.03 11.63
CA THR A 503 19.47 6.88 11.92
C THR A 503 20.95 7.22 11.70
N CYS A 504 21.27 7.98 10.64
CA CYS A 504 22.62 8.49 10.40
C CYS A 504 23.05 9.48 11.49
N LEU A 505 22.16 10.39 11.90
CA LEU A 505 22.44 11.36 12.96
C LEU A 505 22.67 10.71 14.33
N SER A 506 21.88 9.70 14.70
CA SER A 506 22.11 8.91 15.91
C SER A 506 23.46 8.20 15.87
N LEU A 507 23.82 7.58 14.73
CA LEU A 507 25.10 6.87 14.59
C LEU A 507 26.31 7.79 14.78
N LEU A 508 26.30 9.01 14.21
CA LEU A 508 27.38 9.97 14.42
C LEU A 508 27.43 10.53 15.86
N LYS A 509 26.28 10.61 16.54
CA LYS A 509 26.20 11.00 17.97
C LYS A 509 26.73 9.93 18.93
N GLU A 510 26.72 8.67 18.51
CA GLU A 510 27.09 7.51 19.34
C GLU A 510 28.56 7.09 19.15
N ASP A 511 29.22 7.47 18.05
CA ASP A 511 30.56 7.01 17.65
C ASP A 511 31.47 8.19 17.23
N ASN A 512 32.08 8.86 18.22
CA ASN A 512 32.95 10.03 18.00
C ASN A 512 34.21 9.70 17.17
N ASP A 513 34.79 8.50 17.37
CA ASP A 513 35.97 8.03 16.62
C ASP A 513 35.65 7.87 15.13
N LEU A 514 34.44 7.40 14.82
CA LEU A 514 33.95 7.32 13.45
C LEU A 514 33.76 8.72 12.85
N SER A 515 33.32 9.72 13.63
CA SER A 515 33.13 11.09 13.15
C SER A 515 34.43 11.72 12.62
N GLN A 516 35.54 11.59 13.35
CA GLN A 516 36.84 12.18 12.96
C GLN A 516 37.32 11.67 11.59
N LYS A 517 37.03 10.41 11.24
CA LYS A 517 37.42 9.80 9.96
C LYS A 517 36.74 10.42 8.73
N PHE A 518 35.69 11.23 8.92
CA PHE A 518 35.01 11.92 7.82
C PHE A 518 35.59 13.29 7.47
N ASP A 519 36.61 13.75 8.19
CA ASP A 519 37.37 14.96 7.81
C ASP A 519 37.96 14.85 6.40
N VAL A 520 38.30 13.63 5.96
CA VAL A 520 38.77 13.31 4.61
C VAL A 520 37.80 13.78 3.50
N PHE A 521 36.49 13.83 3.78
CA PHE A 521 35.50 14.29 2.79
C PHE A 521 35.50 15.82 2.59
N LEU A 522 36.06 16.57 3.53
CA LEU A 522 36.19 18.03 3.44
C LEU A 522 37.48 18.46 2.73
N ASN A 523 38.48 17.57 2.65
CA ASN A 523 39.75 17.82 1.97
C ASN A 523 39.63 17.56 0.45
N SER A 524 39.88 18.58 -0.37
CA SER A 524 39.88 18.49 -1.84
C SER A 524 40.98 17.59 -2.40
N ASN A 525 42.08 17.45 -1.65
CA ASN A 525 43.28 16.71 -2.06
C ASN A 525 43.33 15.31 -1.42
N ALA A 526 42.19 14.83 -0.89
CA ALA A 526 42.09 13.50 -0.30
C ALA A 526 42.33 12.40 -1.36
N SER A 527 43.11 11.38 -1.00
CA SER A 527 43.26 10.19 -1.83
C SER A 527 41.92 9.49 -2.03
N ARG A 528 41.71 8.96 -3.25
CA ARG A 528 40.50 8.22 -3.62
C ARG A 528 40.23 7.04 -2.68
N ASN A 529 41.29 6.39 -2.19
CA ASN A 529 41.16 5.23 -1.31
C ASN A 529 40.69 5.64 0.10
N ASP A 530 41.17 6.76 0.62
CA ASP A 530 40.94 7.17 2.02
C ASP A 530 39.47 7.54 2.26
N PHE A 531 38.86 8.33 1.37
CA PHE A 531 37.43 8.64 1.47
C PHE A 531 36.55 7.45 1.09
N LEU A 532 36.99 6.56 0.19
CA LEU A 532 36.28 5.31 -0.10
C LEU A 532 36.26 4.40 1.13
N GLU A 533 37.40 4.14 1.78
CA GLU A 533 37.45 3.32 3.01
C GLU A 533 36.55 3.91 4.09
N SER A 534 36.66 5.22 4.37
CA SER A 534 35.82 5.90 5.36
C SER A 534 34.32 5.81 5.02
N GLY A 535 33.93 6.08 3.78
CA GLY A 535 32.53 6.01 3.35
C GLY A 535 31.94 4.59 3.38
N LEU A 536 32.71 3.59 2.95
CA LEU A 536 32.33 2.18 3.01
C LEU A 536 32.23 1.70 4.48
N ASN A 537 33.14 2.15 5.35
CA ASN A 537 33.06 1.89 6.79
C ASN A 537 31.76 2.43 7.38
N PHE A 538 31.38 3.68 7.05
CA PHE A 538 30.10 4.25 7.48
C PHE A 538 28.90 3.41 7.02
N ILE A 539 28.89 2.94 5.77
CA ILE A 539 27.82 2.05 5.26
C ILE A 539 27.78 0.74 6.05
N LEU A 540 28.92 0.11 6.35
CA LEU A 540 28.97 -1.08 7.21
C LEU A 540 28.36 -0.79 8.60
N ARG A 541 28.73 0.33 9.24
CA ARG A 541 28.17 0.72 10.56
C ARG A 541 26.67 0.98 10.50
N LEU A 542 26.19 1.67 9.47
CA LEU A 542 24.77 1.96 9.23
C LEU A 542 23.92 0.70 9.01
N TYR A 543 24.51 -0.40 8.55
CA TYR A 543 23.89 -1.72 8.48
C TYR A 543 24.14 -2.62 9.71
N ARG A 544 24.68 -2.05 10.80
CA ARG A 544 24.98 -2.72 12.08
C ARG A 544 25.93 -3.92 11.90
N CYS A 545 26.97 -3.71 11.10
CA CYS A 545 28.03 -4.68 10.88
C CYS A 545 28.83 -4.98 12.17
N PRO A 546 29.08 -6.24 12.52
CA PRO A 546 30.05 -6.61 13.57
C PRO A 546 31.44 -6.04 13.29
N LYS A 547 32.19 -5.63 14.33
CA LYS A 547 33.52 -5.00 14.19
C LYS A 547 34.55 -5.81 13.38
N HIS A 548 34.39 -7.13 13.24
CA HIS A 548 35.30 -8.01 12.50
C HIS A 548 34.99 -8.16 11.00
N ILE A 549 33.79 -7.77 10.53
CA ILE A 549 33.45 -7.83 9.09
C ILE A 549 33.77 -6.47 8.45
N LYS A 550 34.80 -6.44 7.60
CA LYS A 550 35.19 -5.28 6.78
C LYS A 550 34.65 -5.33 5.34
N ASP A 551 34.09 -6.46 4.91
CA ASP A 551 33.55 -6.65 3.55
C ASP A 551 32.02 -6.48 3.51
N ILE A 552 31.54 -5.58 2.64
CA ILE A 552 30.12 -5.33 2.40
C ILE A 552 29.43 -6.54 1.77
N ASN A 553 30.10 -7.29 0.90
CA ASN A 553 29.55 -8.47 0.24
C ASN A 553 29.36 -9.63 1.24
N LEU A 554 30.33 -9.85 2.12
CA LEU A 554 30.19 -10.73 3.29
C LEU A 554 29.05 -10.29 4.22
N LEU A 555 28.85 -8.98 4.43
CA LEU A 555 27.73 -8.46 5.21
C LEU A 555 26.38 -8.73 4.53
N ARG A 556 26.25 -8.61 3.20
CA ARG A 556 25.03 -8.96 2.44
C ARG A 556 24.62 -10.40 2.71
N TYR A 557 25.54 -11.36 2.56
CA TYR A 557 25.31 -12.77 2.85
C TYR A 557 24.92 -13.01 4.32
N THR A 558 25.65 -12.38 5.26
CA THR A 558 25.39 -12.51 6.70
C THR A 558 24.00 -11.99 7.10
N LEU A 559 23.56 -10.86 6.53
CA LEU A 559 22.25 -10.28 6.78
C LEU A 559 21.12 -11.09 6.15
N TYR A 560 21.34 -11.66 4.95
CA TYR A 560 20.43 -12.62 4.34
C TYR A 560 20.20 -13.83 5.26
N ASN A 561 21.27 -14.53 5.67
CA ASN A 561 21.16 -15.70 6.55
C ASN A 561 20.49 -15.38 7.90
N ARG A 562 20.80 -14.23 8.50
CA ARG A 562 20.16 -13.74 9.74
C ARG A 562 18.67 -13.44 9.57
N THR A 563 18.23 -13.07 8.37
CA THR A 563 16.83 -12.72 8.09
C THR A 563 16.03 -13.95 7.66
N ALA A 564 16.60 -14.81 6.80
CA ALA A 564 16.01 -16.08 6.37
C ALA A 564 15.75 -17.01 7.57
N SER A 565 16.70 -17.14 8.50
CA SER A 565 16.55 -17.92 9.74
C SER A 565 15.48 -17.40 10.72
N ARG A 566 14.93 -16.20 10.50
CA ARG A 566 13.88 -15.59 11.33
C ARG A 566 12.52 -15.48 10.63
N GLN A 567 12.44 -15.87 9.36
CA GLN A 567 11.22 -15.81 8.56
C GLN A 567 10.51 -17.18 8.55
N GLY A 568 9.18 -17.16 8.61
CA GLY A 568 8.37 -18.38 8.51
C GLY A 568 8.18 -18.82 7.05
N LEU A 569 7.77 -20.07 6.86
CA LEU A 569 7.56 -20.78 5.57
C LEU A 569 6.65 -20.09 4.52
N LYS A 570 6.09 -18.91 4.79
CA LYS A 570 5.14 -18.19 3.92
C LYS A 570 5.54 -16.75 3.55
N SER A 571 6.67 -16.21 4.01
CA SER A 571 7.07 -14.82 3.70
C SER A 571 8.17 -14.74 2.63
N THR A 572 7.98 -13.88 1.64
CA THR A 572 8.98 -13.57 0.61
C THR A 572 10.03 -12.58 1.15
N PHE A 573 11.31 -12.93 1.05
CA PHE A 573 12.43 -12.03 1.36
C PHE A 573 12.46 -10.82 0.41
N ASN A 574 12.88 -9.64 0.89
CA ASN A 574 12.96 -8.41 0.08
C ASN A 574 14.42 -7.98 -0.11
N LEU A 575 14.95 -8.11 -1.33
CA LEU A 575 16.34 -7.81 -1.67
C LEU A 575 16.76 -6.37 -1.34
N ALA A 576 15.85 -5.39 -1.42
CA ALA A 576 16.16 -3.99 -1.11
C ALA A 576 16.59 -3.77 0.34
N THR A 577 16.34 -4.72 1.26
CA THR A 577 16.74 -4.64 2.67
C THR A 577 18.23 -4.89 2.92
N LEU A 578 18.94 -5.45 1.94
CA LEU A 578 20.39 -5.67 2.00
C LEU A 578 21.15 -4.37 1.68
N PRO A 579 22.38 -4.17 2.20
CA PRO A 579 23.24 -3.10 1.72
C PRO A 579 23.58 -3.32 0.22
N PRO A 580 23.90 -2.26 -0.54
CA PRO A 580 24.44 -2.40 -1.91
C PRO A 580 25.69 -3.30 -1.95
N THR A 581 26.07 -3.83 -3.11
CA THR A 581 27.39 -4.49 -3.29
C THR A 581 28.52 -3.48 -3.08
N ALA A 582 29.76 -3.97 -2.89
CA ALA A 582 30.94 -3.11 -2.73
C ALA A 582 31.06 -2.07 -3.87
N ASP A 583 31.07 -2.49 -5.13
CA ASP A 583 31.12 -1.58 -6.31
C ASP A 583 29.96 -0.56 -6.32
N SER A 584 28.73 -1.01 -6.10
CA SER A 584 27.54 -0.13 -6.04
C SER A 584 27.63 0.89 -4.88
N ALA A 585 28.22 0.47 -3.75
CA ALA A 585 28.47 1.33 -2.60
C ALA A 585 29.57 2.37 -2.89
N GLU A 586 30.66 1.98 -3.56
CA GLU A 586 31.72 2.89 -4.02
C GLU A 586 31.15 3.96 -4.95
N GLN A 587 30.29 3.61 -5.92
CA GLN A 587 29.64 4.62 -6.78
C GLN A 587 28.79 5.61 -5.98
N HIS A 588 28.20 5.21 -4.86
CA HIS A 588 27.46 6.10 -3.97
C HIS A 588 28.37 6.97 -3.10
N VAL A 589 29.49 6.43 -2.59
CA VAL A 589 30.50 7.20 -1.85
C VAL A 589 31.20 8.22 -2.76
N LEU A 590 31.50 7.86 -4.01
CA LEU A 590 32.06 8.79 -5.01
C LEU A 590 31.14 9.99 -5.27
N ARG A 591 29.84 9.75 -5.49
CA ARG A 591 28.84 10.83 -5.62
C ARG A 591 28.71 11.65 -4.35
N THR A 592 28.86 11.02 -3.18
CA THR A 592 28.86 11.70 -1.87
C THR A 592 30.04 12.66 -1.75
N TYR A 593 31.26 12.21 -2.08
CA TYR A 593 32.46 13.05 -2.09
C TYR A 593 32.32 14.22 -3.08
N PHE A 594 31.92 13.93 -4.32
CA PHE A 594 31.66 14.96 -5.34
C PHE A 594 30.70 16.04 -4.84
N GLN A 595 29.57 15.67 -4.23
CA GLN A 595 28.58 16.64 -3.79
C GLN A 595 29.08 17.53 -2.63
N ILE A 596 29.86 16.94 -1.71
CA ILE A 596 30.46 17.70 -0.59
C ILE A 596 31.49 18.70 -1.13
N GLN A 597 32.29 18.29 -2.10
CA GLN A 597 33.29 19.16 -2.72
C GLN A 597 32.64 20.30 -3.52
N GLU A 598 31.56 20.04 -4.27
CA GLU A 598 30.75 21.07 -4.92
C GLU A 598 30.15 22.07 -3.89
N TRP A 599 29.65 21.58 -2.75
CA TRP A 599 29.13 22.41 -1.65
C TRP A 599 30.20 23.22 -0.89
N ILE A 600 31.48 22.86 -1.01
CA ILE A 600 32.61 23.62 -0.44
C ILE A 600 33.15 24.65 -1.46
N GLY A 601 32.76 24.55 -2.73
CA GLY A 601 33.16 25.45 -3.82
C GLY A 601 34.19 24.86 -4.80
N ASN A 602 34.57 23.59 -4.64
CA ASN A 602 35.54 22.91 -5.50
C ASN A 602 34.88 22.34 -6.76
N ASN A 603 35.49 22.60 -7.92
CA ASN A 603 34.97 22.13 -9.21
C ASN A 603 35.68 20.84 -9.65
N LEU A 604 34.96 19.71 -9.59
CA LEU A 604 35.46 18.38 -9.99
C LEU A 604 34.75 17.89 -11.25
N ASP A 605 35.39 17.00 -12.03
CA ASP A 605 34.74 16.34 -13.17
C ASP A 605 33.78 15.22 -12.67
N PRO A 606 32.44 15.35 -12.85
CA PRO A 606 31.50 14.35 -12.36
C PRO A 606 31.72 12.94 -12.94
N LEU A 607 32.33 12.82 -14.13
CA LEU A 607 32.57 11.52 -14.77
C LEU A 607 33.56 10.65 -13.97
N GLN A 608 34.44 11.25 -13.19
CA GLN A 608 35.40 10.54 -12.33
C GLN A 608 34.76 10.06 -11.01
N TYR A 609 33.61 10.61 -10.64
CA TYR A 609 32.96 10.44 -9.33
C TYR A 609 31.53 9.86 -9.40
N GLY A 610 31.36 8.79 -10.17
CA GLY A 610 30.15 7.96 -10.12
C GLY A 610 29.00 8.43 -11.02
N TRP A 611 29.30 9.24 -12.04
CA TRP A 611 28.40 9.62 -13.14
C TRP A 611 28.94 9.17 -14.50
N LYS A 612 28.05 9.06 -15.50
CA LYS A 612 28.39 8.79 -16.91
C LYS A 612 27.44 9.55 -17.83
N LYS A 613 27.86 9.87 -19.06
CA LYS A 613 26.94 10.43 -20.08
C LYS A 613 26.07 9.32 -20.67
N ASN A 614 24.81 9.63 -20.97
CA ASN A 614 23.93 8.77 -21.77
C ASN A 614 24.07 9.09 -23.28
N LYS A 615 23.33 8.38 -24.15
CA LYS A 615 23.36 8.60 -25.62
C LYS A 615 22.97 10.03 -26.06
N GLN A 616 22.30 10.80 -25.19
CA GLN A 616 21.87 12.18 -25.44
C GLN A 616 22.80 13.20 -24.76
N GLY A 617 23.98 12.80 -24.27
CA GLY A 617 24.93 13.65 -23.57
C GLY A 617 24.60 13.97 -22.10
N ASN A 618 23.40 13.64 -21.62
CA ASN A 618 22.95 13.91 -20.25
C ASN A 618 23.71 13.04 -19.21
N LEU A 619 24.06 13.63 -18.06
CA LEU A 619 24.70 12.92 -16.95
C LEU A 619 23.70 12.00 -16.21
N ILE A 620 24.00 10.70 -16.15
CA ILE A 620 23.23 9.71 -15.39
C ILE A 620 24.13 9.03 -14.35
N PRO A 621 23.60 8.64 -13.17
CA PRO A 621 24.39 7.98 -12.15
C PRO A 621 24.88 6.60 -12.62
N VAL A 622 26.13 6.24 -12.29
CA VAL A 622 26.62 4.88 -12.44
C VAL A 622 25.95 4.00 -11.37
N GLN A 623 25.21 2.99 -11.82
CA GLN A 623 24.50 2.05 -10.96
C GLN A 623 25.48 1.03 -10.36
N CYS A 624 26.18 0.30 -11.22
CA CYS A 624 27.32 -0.55 -10.94
C CYS A 624 28.26 -0.54 -12.17
N LYS A 625 29.52 -0.94 -11.98
CA LYS A 625 30.49 -1.27 -13.03
C LYS A 625 30.60 -2.78 -13.24
N GLU A 626 30.48 -3.56 -12.18
CA GLU A 626 30.52 -5.02 -12.25
C GLU A 626 29.24 -5.60 -12.88
N ALA A 627 29.30 -6.86 -13.30
CA ALA A 627 28.14 -7.59 -13.77
C ALA A 627 27.08 -7.69 -12.66
N VAL A 628 25.80 -7.53 -13.01
CA VAL A 628 24.68 -7.62 -12.04
C VAL A 628 24.36 -9.04 -11.59
N VAL A 629 24.80 -10.07 -12.34
CA VAL A 629 24.54 -11.50 -12.11
C VAL A 629 25.79 -12.29 -12.53
N PRO A 630 26.18 -13.39 -11.85
CA PRO A 630 27.32 -14.21 -12.26
C PRO A 630 27.13 -14.80 -13.67
N PRO A 631 28.16 -14.80 -14.54
CA PRO A 631 28.05 -15.30 -15.91
C PRO A 631 27.59 -16.76 -16.01
N ASP A 632 28.02 -17.63 -15.10
CA ASP A 632 27.67 -19.06 -15.13
C ASP A 632 26.24 -19.34 -14.66
N LEU A 633 25.67 -18.49 -13.81
CA LEU A 633 24.27 -18.61 -13.39
C LEU A 633 23.28 -18.16 -14.47
N LEU A 634 23.73 -17.42 -15.50
CA LEU A 634 22.95 -17.17 -16.72
C LEU A 634 22.83 -18.42 -17.61
N LYS A 635 23.68 -19.45 -17.40
CA LYS A 635 23.69 -20.72 -18.14
C LYS A 635 22.79 -21.80 -17.52
N LEU A 636 22.23 -21.58 -16.32
CA LEU A 636 21.38 -22.54 -15.61
C LEU A 636 19.97 -22.63 -16.23
N ILE A 637 19.88 -23.28 -17.38
CA ILE A 637 18.63 -23.56 -18.10
C ILE A 637 18.27 -25.04 -17.89
N PHE A 638 17.29 -25.30 -17.03
CA PHE A 638 16.73 -26.63 -16.81
C PHE A 638 16.11 -27.19 -18.10
N CYS A 639 16.32 -28.48 -18.38
CA CYS A 639 15.63 -29.14 -19.50
C CYS A 639 14.23 -29.63 -19.08
N ASN A 640 13.28 -29.59 -20.02
CA ASN A 640 11.94 -30.18 -19.92
C ASN A 640 11.83 -31.39 -20.88
N CYS A 641 12.85 -32.26 -20.90
CA CYS A 641 12.79 -33.53 -21.63
C CYS A 641 11.64 -34.38 -21.09
N LYS A 642 10.78 -34.90 -21.98
CA LYS A 642 9.57 -35.65 -21.60
C LYS A 642 9.79 -37.14 -21.31
N GLU A 643 10.95 -37.66 -21.68
CA GLU A 643 11.30 -39.07 -21.58
C GLU A 643 12.49 -39.26 -20.64
N SER A 644 12.54 -40.42 -20.00
CA SER A 644 13.69 -40.86 -19.18
C SER A 644 14.99 -40.77 -19.97
N ASN A 645 15.01 -41.28 -21.20
CA ASN A 645 16.14 -41.15 -22.10
C ASN A 645 16.29 -39.72 -22.65
N CYS A 646 17.10 -38.90 -21.96
CA CYS A 646 17.56 -37.60 -22.45
C CYS A 646 18.32 -37.73 -23.79
N SER A 647 17.58 -37.61 -24.89
CA SER A 647 18.07 -37.74 -26.26
C SER A 647 18.98 -36.58 -26.69
N LYS A 648 19.46 -36.62 -27.95
CA LYS A 648 20.27 -35.55 -28.57
C LYS A 648 19.62 -34.16 -28.49
N ASN A 649 18.32 -34.06 -28.20
CA ASN A 649 17.58 -32.79 -28.07
C ASN A 649 17.57 -32.18 -26.66
N CYS A 650 18.15 -32.82 -25.64
CA CYS A 650 18.27 -32.26 -24.29
C CYS A 650 19.09 -30.95 -24.28
N SER A 651 18.52 -29.87 -23.75
CA SER A 651 19.19 -28.56 -23.66
C SER A 651 20.43 -28.58 -22.76
N CYS A 652 20.39 -29.32 -21.65
CA CYS A 652 21.57 -29.49 -20.77
C CYS A 652 22.70 -30.20 -21.53
N ARG A 653 22.40 -31.31 -22.23
CA ARG A 653 23.40 -32.07 -23.01
C ARG A 653 23.95 -31.26 -24.20
N LYS A 654 23.11 -30.50 -24.92
CA LYS A 654 23.55 -29.59 -26.00
C LYS A 654 24.50 -28.48 -25.52
N LEU A 655 24.45 -28.13 -24.23
CA LEU A 655 25.32 -27.15 -23.59
C LEU A 655 26.48 -27.78 -22.79
N GLY A 656 26.72 -29.10 -22.94
CA GLY A 656 27.80 -29.82 -22.26
C GLY A 656 27.57 -30.08 -20.76
N LEU A 657 26.36 -29.80 -20.23
CA LEU A 657 26.04 -29.91 -18.81
C LEU A 657 25.30 -31.21 -18.48
N LYS A 658 25.56 -31.76 -17.29
CA LYS A 658 24.82 -32.89 -16.71
C LYS A 658 23.44 -32.44 -16.19
N CYS A 659 22.44 -33.31 -16.31
CA CYS A 659 21.08 -33.06 -15.80
C CYS A 659 21.04 -33.21 -14.28
N SER A 660 20.34 -32.29 -13.60
CA SER A 660 20.21 -32.25 -12.14
C SER A 660 18.81 -32.62 -11.66
N SER A 661 18.65 -32.85 -10.35
CA SER A 661 17.39 -33.15 -9.65
C SER A 661 16.26 -32.13 -9.80
N LYS A 662 16.50 -31.03 -10.51
CA LYS A 662 15.52 -29.97 -10.80
C LYS A 662 15.19 -29.82 -12.29
N CYS A 663 15.64 -30.75 -13.14
CA CYS A 663 15.19 -30.86 -14.54
C CYS A 663 13.79 -31.46 -14.61
N GLY A 664 12.94 -30.92 -15.49
CA GLY A 664 11.48 -30.89 -15.32
C GLY A 664 10.76 -32.24 -15.21
N GLN A 665 11.22 -33.29 -15.90
CA GLN A 665 10.68 -34.65 -15.76
C GLN A 665 11.75 -35.74 -15.63
N CYS A 666 13.03 -35.45 -15.91
CA CYS A 666 14.09 -36.46 -15.81
C CYS A 666 14.82 -36.45 -14.45
N TYR A 667 14.58 -35.41 -13.63
CA TYR A 667 15.06 -35.25 -12.25
C TYR A 667 16.54 -35.65 -12.01
N GLY A 668 17.41 -35.51 -13.01
CA GLY A 668 18.84 -35.87 -12.93
C GLY A 668 19.15 -37.30 -12.48
N ILE A 669 18.16 -38.19 -12.45
CA ILE A 669 18.25 -39.55 -11.90
C ILE A 669 17.86 -40.55 -13.00
N SER A 670 16.70 -40.35 -13.63
CA SER A 670 16.15 -41.29 -14.62
C SER A 670 16.72 -41.10 -16.03
N CYS A 671 17.90 -40.49 -16.18
CA CYS A 671 18.40 -40.00 -17.47
C CYS A 671 19.90 -40.27 -17.68
N SER A 672 20.27 -40.67 -18.91
CA SER A 672 21.64 -40.97 -19.37
C SER A 672 22.62 -39.78 -19.39
N ASN A 673 22.26 -38.68 -18.73
CA ASN A 673 23.06 -37.47 -18.57
C ASN A 673 23.15 -37.05 -17.09
N CYS A 674 22.91 -37.97 -16.15
CA CYS A 674 23.01 -37.76 -14.70
C CYS A 674 24.46 -37.65 -14.18
N CYS A 675 24.58 -37.25 -12.91
CA CYS A 675 25.78 -37.41 -12.09
C CYS A 675 25.51 -38.55 -11.09
N PHE A 676 26.31 -39.62 -11.14
CA PHE A 676 26.37 -40.57 -10.04
C PHE A 676 27.13 -39.95 -8.86
N VAL A 677 26.70 -40.28 -7.64
CA VAL A 677 27.46 -40.08 -6.41
C VAL A 677 27.73 -41.48 -5.88
N VAL A 678 28.99 -41.76 -5.58
CA VAL A 678 29.42 -42.99 -4.89
C VAL A 678 29.44 -42.65 -3.40
N ASP A 679 28.79 -43.47 -2.60
CA ASP A 679 28.97 -43.47 -1.15
C ASP A 679 30.09 -44.46 -0.83
N GLU A 680 31.16 -43.99 -0.16
CA GLU A 680 32.17 -44.84 0.47
C GLU A 680 32.33 -44.38 1.92
N GLU A 681 32.18 -45.35 2.84
CA GLU A 681 32.57 -45.25 4.24
C GLU A 681 34.03 -45.72 4.36
N GLU A 682 34.87 -45.06 5.16
CA GLU A 682 35.86 -45.77 5.99
C GLU A 682 36.45 -44.86 7.09
N ASP A 683 37.04 -45.50 8.10
CA ASP A 683 37.53 -44.94 9.36
C ASP A 683 39.04 -44.59 9.28
N ASP A 684 39.55 -43.84 10.25
CA ASP A 684 40.80 -44.16 10.95
C ASP A 684 41.30 -43.03 11.87
N GLY A 685 41.77 -43.46 13.05
CA GLY A 685 41.97 -42.63 14.22
C GLY A 685 43.19 -41.69 14.23
N LEU A 686 43.12 -40.77 15.19
CA LEU A 686 44.28 -40.14 15.83
C LEU A 686 43.85 -39.65 17.22
N ASP A 687 44.19 -40.44 18.24
CA ASP A 687 44.23 -40.00 19.62
C ASP A 687 45.60 -39.34 19.92
N ASP A 688 45.66 -38.62 21.03
CA ASP A 688 46.87 -38.23 21.78
C ASP A 688 47.75 -37.06 21.28
N VAL A 689 47.37 -35.82 21.65
CA VAL A 689 48.31 -34.80 22.17
C VAL A 689 47.60 -33.92 23.23
N THR A 690 48.35 -33.40 24.21
CA THR A 690 47.97 -32.39 25.24
C THR A 690 47.22 -32.90 26.48
N GLN A 691 47.86 -33.84 27.18
CA GLN A 691 47.69 -34.03 28.64
C GLN A 691 48.48 -32.97 29.43
N GLU A 692 48.31 -31.68 29.13
CA GLU A 692 48.88 -30.56 29.89
C GLU A 692 48.02 -29.30 29.65
N LEU A 693 47.93 -28.40 30.65
CA LEU A 693 47.00 -27.25 30.82
C LEU A 693 45.87 -27.44 31.84
N PHE A 694 46.24 -27.81 33.08
CA PHE A 694 45.37 -27.69 34.26
C PHE A 694 45.87 -26.58 35.21
N GLU A 695 45.67 -25.32 34.82
CA GLU A 695 45.28 -24.19 35.70
C GLU A 695 45.11 -22.91 34.86
N GLY A 696 43.95 -22.26 34.94
CA GLY A 696 43.69 -20.94 34.32
C GLY A 696 43.14 -20.90 32.88
N ASP A 697 43.06 -22.02 32.14
CA ASP A 697 42.80 -21.99 30.70
C ASP A 697 41.40 -21.45 30.26
N LEU A 698 41.40 -20.72 29.13
CA LEU A 698 40.25 -20.08 28.47
C LEU A 698 39.13 -21.07 28.15
N THR A 699 39.47 -22.32 27.85
CA THR A 699 38.54 -23.43 27.61
C THR A 699 37.60 -23.63 28.79
N THR A 700 38.15 -23.75 30.00
CA THR A 700 37.37 -24.01 31.23
C THR A 700 36.47 -22.82 31.56
N ARG A 701 36.99 -21.58 31.43
CA ARG A 701 36.18 -20.37 31.64
C ARG A 701 35.00 -20.27 30.66
N SER A 702 35.22 -20.66 29.40
CA SER A 702 34.20 -20.64 28.36
C SER A 702 33.15 -21.74 28.56
N ILE A 703 33.56 -22.96 28.96
CA ILE A 703 32.66 -24.05 29.36
C ILE A 703 31.72 -23.60 30.48
N LEU A 704 32.26 -23.03 31.56
CA LEU A 704 31.47 -22.62 32.73
C LEU A 704 30.51 -21.47 32.40
N LYS A 705 30.94 -20.53 31.55
CA LYS A 705 30.10 -19.43 31.04
C LYS A 705 28.93 -19.92 30.18
N TYR A 706 29.18 -20.83 29.23
CA TYR A 706 28.09 -21.39 28.42
C TYR A 706 27.18 -22.32 29.23
N PHE A 707 27.72 -22.97 30.26
CA PHE A 707 26.92 -23.75 31.19
C PHE A 707 25.95 -22.90 32.01
N SER A 708 26.39 -21.74 32.56
CA SER A 708 25.50 -20.82 33.30
C SER A 708 24.48 -20.12 32.41
N TYR A 709 24.77 -19.94 31.12
CA TYR A 709 23.77 -19.50 30.13
C TYR A 709 22.71 -20.56 29.77
N GLY A 710 22.81 -21.78 30.30
CA GLY A 710 21.80 -22.84 30.15
C GLY A 710 22.00 -23.75 28.93
N PHE A 711 23.05 -23.59 28.13
CA PHE A 711 23.27 -24.36 26.89
C PHE A 711 23.47 -25.85 27.16
N LYS A 712 22.88 -26.74 26.36
CA LYS A 712 23.06 -28.20 26.47
C LYS A 712 24.50 -28.59 26.14
N GLN A 713 24.96 -29.75 26.62
CA GLN A 713 26.35 -30.20 26.39
C GLN A 713 26.75 -30.22 24.91
N LYS A 714 25.88 -30.70 24.00
CA LYS A 714 26.12 -30.63 22.54
C LYS A 714 26.24 -29.19 22.00
N GLU A 715 25.46 -28.26 22.54
CA GLU A 715 25.48 -26.83 22.16
C GLU A 715 26.76 -26.15 22.68
N ILE A 716 27.22 -26.49 23.89
CA ILE A 716 28.51 -26.02 24.44
C ILE A 716 29.67 -26.47 23.54
N LEU A 717 29.71 -27.75 23.13
CA LEU A 717 30.74 -28.26 22.21
C LEU A 717 30.76 -27.51 20.87
N LEU A 718 29.59 -27.28 20.28
CA LEU A 718 29.49 -26.55 19.01
C LEU A 718 29.94 -25.09 19.14
N MET A 719 29.61 -24.43 20.26
CA MET A 719 29.99 -23.04 20.52
C MET A 719 31.49 -22.90 20.83
N LEU A 720 32.11 -23.88 21.49
CA LEU A 720 33.57 -23.94 21.65
C LEU A 720 34.27 -24.08 20.30
N ARG A 721 33.85 -25.04 19.46
CA ARG A 721 34.42 -25.24 18.11
C ARG A 721 34.25 -24.02 17.21
N THR A 722 33.06 -23.42 17.18
CA THR A 722 32.71 -22.38 16.20
C THR A 722 33.19 -20.98 16.60
N LEU A 723 33.20 -20.65 17.90
CA LEU A 723 33.51 -19.28 18.36
C LEU A 723 34.89 -19.15 19.02
N HIS A 724 35.47 -20.25 19.49
CA HIS A 724 36.78 -20.24 20.14
C HIS A 724 37.81 -21.13 19.43
N GLY A 725 37.43 -21.88 18.39
CA GLY A 725 38.30 -22.86 17.72
C GLY A 725 38.59 -24.12 18.54
N ILE A 726 38.06 -24.22 19.76
CA ILE A 726 38.40 -25.28 20.72
C ILE A 726 37.56 -26.53 20.43
N ILE A 727 38.22 -27.62 20.06
CA ILE A 727 37.58 -28.93 19.83
C ILE A 727 37.93 -29.84 21.01
N ILE A 728 36.92 -30.24 21.79
CA ILE A 728 37.07 -31.19 22.90
C ILE A 728 36.02 -32.29 22.79
N SER A 729 36.35 -33.49 23.29
CA SER A 729 35.40 -34.58 23.35
C SER A 729 34.27 -34.32 24.37
N HIS A 730 33.13 -34.97 24.16
CA HIS A 730 32.01 -34.94 25.11
C HIS A 730 32.38 -35.56 26.48
N ARG A 731 33.39 -36.44 26.53
CA ARG A 731 33.94 -37.03 27.77
C ARG A 731 34.74 -36.00 28.56
N THR A 732 35.56 -35.20 27.88
CA THR A 732 36.34 -34.11 28.48
C THR A 732 35.43 -33.02 29.05
N LEU A 733 34.41 -32.58 28.30
CA LEU A 733 33.42 -31.61 28.79
C LEU A 733 32.72 -32.07 30.08
N LYS A 734 32.34 -33.37 30.17
CA LYS A 734 31.74 -33.94 31.39
C LYS A 734 32.71 -33.92 32.58
N ARG A 735 33.97 -34.31 32.38
CA ARG A 735 35.01 -34.28 33.44
C ARG A 735 35.23 -32.86 33.99
N VAL A 736 35.31 -31.85 33.12
CA VAL A 736 35.48 -30.43 33.53
C VAL A 736 34.29 -29.92 34.35
N LEU A 737 33.06 -30.19 33.91
CA LEU A 737 31.85 -29.78 34.65
C LEU A 737 31.72 -30.52 36.00
N GLN A 738 32.18 -31.77 36.08
CA GLN A 738 32.19 -32.54 37.32
C GLN A 738 33.24 -32.02 38.31
N LYS A 739 34.49 -31.77 37.89
CA LYS A 739 35.53 -31.12 38.73
C LYS A 739 35.07 -29.76 39.25
N ALA A 740 34.33 -28.98 38.45
CA ALA A 740 33.80 -27.68 38.84
C ALA A 740 32.48 -27.73 39.66
N ASN A 741 32.01 -28.92 40.05
CA ASN A 741 30.74 -29.13 40.75
C ASN A 741 29.52 -28.44 40.10
N ARG A 742 29.46 -28.43 38.76
CA ARG A 742 28.37 -27.81 37.98
C ARG A 742 27.40 -28.87 37.43
N TYR A 743 26.34 -29.10 38.20
CA TYR A 743 25.27 -30.04 37.87
C TYR A 743 23.96 -29.33 37.53
N ARG A 744 23.07 -29.97 36.74
CA ARG A 744 21.74 -29.43 36.38
C ARG A 744 20.55 -30.17 37.01
N ARG A 745 20.81 -31.31 37.65
CA ARG A 745 19.82 -32.26 38.19
C ARG A 745 20.32 -32.94 39.48
N LYS A 746 21.32 -32.34 40.14
CA LYS A 746 21.89 -32.73 41.43
C LYS A 746 22.21 -31.44 42.18
N ASN A 747 22.22 -31.48 43.52
CA ASN A 747 22.47 -30.35 44.40
C ASN A 747 21.51 -29.18 44.10
N TYR A 748 20.20 -29.42 44.26
CA TYR A 748 19.18 -28.39 44.09
C TYR A 748 19.34 -27.26 45.12
N SER A 749 19.11 -26.02 44.70
CA SER A 749 19.16 -24.84 45.58
C SER A 749 17.99 -24.85 46.56
N SER A 750 18.13 -24.18 47.71
CA SER A 750 17.05 -24.11 48.70
C SER A 750 15.81 -23.41 48.12
N ILE A 751 14.62 -23.88 48.50
CA ILE A 751 13.36 -23.29 48.04
C ILE A 751 13.26 -21.82 48.48
N GLY A 752 13.73 -21.47 49.68
CA GLY A 752 13.74 -20.10 50.18
C GLY A 752 14.58 -19.13 49.36
N ASP A 753 15.72 -19.57 48.80
CA ASP A 753 16.55 -18.73 47.93
C ASP A 753 15.91 -18.54 46.56
N ILE A 754 15.26 -19.58 46.04
CA ILE A 754 14.52 -19.54 44.76
C ILE A 754 13.30 -18.61 44.89
N VAL A 755 12.55 -18.68 46.00
CA VAL A 755 11.42 -17.80 46.30
C VAL A 755 11.88 -16.33 46.36
N ARG A 756 12.88 -16.00 47.19
CA ARG A 756 13.40 -14.62 47.31
C ARG A 756 13.91 -14.05 45.99
N PHE A 757 14.57 -14.87 45.17
CA PHE A 757 15.00 -14.47 43.82
C PHE A 757 13.81 -14.16 42.91
N ILE A 758 12.80 -15.02 42.88
CA ILE A 758 11.61 -14.85 42.03
C ILE A 758 10.77 -13.65 42.48
N GLU A 759 10.57 -13.43 43.79
CA GLU A 759 9.88 -12.26 44.33
C GLU A 759 10.52 -10.94 43.88
N ASN A 760 11.85 -10.85 43.91
CA ASN A 760 12.56 -9.64 43.48
C ASN A 760 12.49 -9.42 41.97
N GLU A 761 12.54 -10.47 41.14
CA GLU A 761 12.32 -10.33 39.69
C GLU A 761 10.87 -9.90 39.36
N ILE A 762 9.86 -10.39 40.10
CA ILE A 762 8.44 -10.03 39.91
C ILE A 762 8.17 -8.54 40.19
N LYS A 763 8.92 -7.90 41.10
CA LYS A 763 8.77 -6.44 41.39
C LYS A 763 9.16 -5.54 40.22
N GLY A 764 9.83 -6.07 39.18
CA GLY A 764 10.23 -5.33 37.98
C GLY A 764 9.64 -5.91 36.69
N SER A 765 10.36 -5.76 35.58
CA SER A 765 9.96 -6.34 34.28
C SER A 765 9.81 -7.87 34.32
N GLY A 766 10.33 -8.54 35.34
CA GLY A 766 10.22 -9.98 35.54
C GLY A 766 8.78 -10.47 35.71
N GLN A 767 7.84 -9.60 36.12
CA GLN A 767 6.40 -9.91 36.15
C GLN A 767 5.86 -10.37 34.78
N LEU A 768 6.48 -9.99 33.66
CA LEU A 768 6.02 -10.39 32.33
C LEU A 768 6.51 -11.80 31.92
N HIS A 769 7.42 -12.41 32.69
CA HIS A 769 8.05 -13.67 32.33
C HIS A 769 7.21 -14.89 32.76
N GLY A 770 7.05 -15.85 31.84
CA GLY A 770 6.45 -17.16 32.16
C GLY A 770 7.46 -18.10 32.81
N TYR A 771 6.97 -19.17 33.43
CA TYR A 771 7.77 -20.10 34.25
C TYR A 771 9.03 -20.65 33.54
N ARG A 772 8.99 -20.93 32.23
CA ARG A 772 10.18 -21.37 31.47
C ARG A 772 11.27 -20.32 31.34
N TRP A 773 10.89 -19.04 31.30
CA TRP A 773 11.83 -17.92 31.17
C TRP A 773 12.34 -17.49 32.55
N MET A 774 11.50 -17.58 33.58
CA MET A 774 11.94 -17.45 34.98
C MET A 774 12.87 -18.59 35.39
N HIS A 775 12.61 -19.83 34.93
CA HIS A 775 13.51 -20.98 35.13
C HIS A 775 14.90 -20.74 34.52
N LEU A 776 14.95 -20.15 33.32
CA LEU A 776 16.20 -19.73 32.71
C LEU A 776 16.89 -18.60 33.51
N ARG A 777 16.14 -17.65 34.07
CA ARG A 777 16.66 -16.61 34.98
C ARG A 777 17.26 -17.22 36.25
N CYS A 778 16.63 -18.21 36.85
CA CYS A 778 17.19 -18.97 37.98
C CYS A 778 18.53 -19.63 37.61
N ILE A 779 18.58 -20.36 36.48
CA ILE A 779 19.82 -21.00 36.00
C ILE A 779 20.93 -19.97 35.75
N GLN A 780 20.60 -18.83 35.13
CA GLN A 780 21.56 -17.75 34.86
C GLN A 780 22.11 -17.07 36.12
N ASN A 781 21.40 -17.17 37.25
CA ASN A 781 21.85 -16.74 38.58
C ASN A 781 22.39 -17.90 39.42
N ASN A 782 22.82 -19.00 38.77
CA ASN A 782 23.40 -20.21 39.37
C ASN A 782 22.47 -21.00 40.32
N LEU A 783 21.15 -20.77 40.27
CA LEU A 783 20.18 -21.56 41.03
C LEU A 783 19.82 -22.85 40.27
N VAL A 784 19.94 -23.99 40.94
CA VAL A 784 19.60 -25.31 40.40
C VAL A 784 18.20 -25.70 40.87
N VAL A 785 17.23 -25.66 39.95
CA VAL A 785 15.80 -25.89 40.22
C VAL A 785 15.12 -26.54 39.01
N THR A 786 14.04 -27.29 39.19
CA THR A 786 13.24 -27.84 38.07
C THR A 786 12.25 -26.81 37.51
N GLN A 787 11.67 -27.10 36.34
CA GLN A 787 10.64 -26.23 35.76
C GLN A 787 9.30 -26.33 36.51
N GLU A 788 8.99 -27.49 37.13
CA GLU A 788 7.79 -27.63 37.96
C GLU A 788 7.86 -26.73 39.19
N VAL A 789 8.95 -26.79 39.96
CA VAL A 789 9.11 -26.00 41.20
C VAL A 789 9.05 -24.49 40.91
N VAL A 790 9.68 -24.01 39.83
CA VAL A 790 9.55 -22.59 39.42
C VAL A 790 8.12 -22.25 38.97
N ALA A 791 7.38 -23.18 38.37
CA ALA A 791 5.98 -22.96 37.98
C ALA A 791 5.04 -22.91 39.18
N GLU A 792 5.29 -23.71 40.21
CA GLU A 792 4.55 -23.73 41.48
C GLU A 792 4.83 -22.46 42.30
N ILE A 793 6.10 -22.10 42.47
CA ILE A 793 6.50 -20.85 43.15
C ILE A 793 5.89 -19.63 42.44
N LEU A 794 5.94 -19.55 41.10
CA LEU A 794 5.29 -18.45 40.37
C LEU A 794 3.77 -18.45 40.46
N ARG A 795 3.15 -19.62 40.60
CA ARG A 795 1.70 -19.74 40.81
C ARG A 795 1.31 -19.28 42.21
N PHE A 796 2.18 -19.45 43.21
CA PHE A 796 1.98 -18.99 44.57
C PHE A 796 2.23 -17.47 44.73
N LEU A 797 3.33 -16.97 44.16
CA LEU A 797 3.77 -15.56 44.30
C LEU A 797 3.06 -14.58 43.36
N ASP A 798 2.66 -15.02 42.16
CA ASP A 798 1.95 -14.19 41.17
C ASP A 798 0.79 -14.99 40.56
N PRO A 799 -0.23 -15.35 41.36
CA PRO A 799 -1.37 -16.15 40.91
C PRO A 799 -2.13 -15.46 39.77
N GLU A 800 -2.38 -14.15 39.88
CA GLU A 800 -3.07 -13.38 38.83
C GLU A 800 -2.27 -13.34 37.52
N GLY A 801 -0.98 -12.99 37.59
CA GLY A 801 -0.13 -12.93 36.40
C GLY A 801 0.10 -14.31 35.79
N HIS A 802 0.23 -15.37 36.60
CA HIS A 802 0.26 -16.76 36.13
C HIS A 802 -1.00 -17.07 35.31
N ASP A 803 -2.16 -16.73 35.83
CA ASP A 803 -3.45 -16.95 35.18
C ASP A 803 -3.61 -16.10 33.91
N ILE A 804 -3.19 -14.84 33.93
CA ILE A 804 -3.16 -13.94 32.76
C ILE A 804 -2.25 -14.51 31.66
N ARG A 805 -1.05 -15.01 32.01
CA ARG A 805 -0.09 -15.59 31.06
C ARG A 805 -0.57 -16.94 30.50
N LYS A 806 -1.22 -17.79 31.31
CA LYS A 806 -1.82 -19.07 30.89
C LYS A 806 -2.89 -18.89 29.79
N ARG A 807 -3.56 -17.74 29.76
CA ARG A 807 -4.71 -17.44 28.88
C ARG A 807 -4.37 -17.07 27.41
N LYS A 808 -3.11 -16.86 27.03
CA LYS A 808 -2.61 -16.62 25.64
C LYS A 808 -3.53 -15.78 24.71
N ARG A 809 -3.88 -14.53 25.07
CA ARG A 809 -4.72 -13.64 24.21
C ARG A 809 -4.15 -12.22 24.03
N LEU A 810 -4.47 -11.61 22.88
CA LEU A 810 -4.13 -10.22 22.52
C LEU A 810 -4.78 -9.18 23.47
N ARG A 811 -4.03 -8.11 23.82
CA ARG A 811 -4.59 -6.90 24.45
C ARG A 811 -5.39 -6.08 23.42
N ARG A 812 -6.57 -5.61 23.81
CA ARG A 812 -7.42 -4.68 23.03
C ARG A 812 -7.38 -3.28 23.67
N ARG A 813 -7.69 -2.22 22.89
CA ARG A 813 -7.83 -0.85 23.42
C ARG A 813 -8.93 -0.79 24.49
N GLN A 814 -8.73 0.04 25.50
CA GLN A 814 -9.75 0.34 26.51
C GLN A 814 -10.71 1.40 25.95
N TYR A 815 -12.01 1.14 26.12
CA TYR A 815 -13.11 2.03 25.71
C TYR A 815 -13.86 2.43 26.99
N LEU A 816 -14.02 3.74 27.21
CA LEU A 816 -14.57 4.36 28.42
C LEU A 816 -15.57 5.46 28.05
N ASN A 817 -16.73 5.47 28.71
CA ASN A 817 -17.72 6.55 28.73
C ASN A 817 -18.15 6.78 30.20
N LYS A 818 -18.62 7.99 30.53
CA LYS A 818 -18.88 8.41 31.92
C LYS A 818 -20.18 7.88 32.54
N GLY A 819 -21.15 7.48 31.72
CA GLY A 819 -22.50 7.07 32.12
C GLY A 819 -23.41 6.95 30.89
N PRO A 820 -24.67 6.51 31.06
CA PRO A 820 -25.64 6.46 29.96
C PRO A 820 -25.97 7.87 29.45
N ASN A 821 -26.37 7.96 28.18
CA ASN A 821 -26.69 9.20 27.45
C ASN A 821 -25.50 10.16 27.23
N PHE A 822 -24.30 9.79 27.68
CA PHE A 822 -23.07 10.54 27.43
C PHE A 822 -22.57 10.43 25.99
N LEU A 823 -22.88 9.31 25.31
CA LEU A 823 -22.54 9.10 23.90
C LEU A 823 -23.44 8.03 23.27
N TRP A 824 -24.33 8.44 22.37
CA TRP A 824 -25.10 7.54 21.53
C TRP A 824 -24.33 7.20 20.24
N HIS A 825 -24.49 5.97 19.75
CA HIS A 825 -23.86 5.44 18.55
C HIS A 825 -24.92 5.01 17.55
N ILE A 826 -25.06 5.78 16.45
CA ILE A 826 -26.03 5.54 15.38
C ILE A 826 -25.34 4.89 14.18
N ASP A 827 -26.00 3.94 13.53
CA ASP A 827 -25.51 3.28 12.31
C ASP A 827 -26.66 2.60 11.52
N SER A 828 -26.41 2.29 10.24
CA SER A 828 -27.37 1.63 9.34
C SER A 828 -26.87 0.27 8.86
N TYR A 829 -27.70 -0.77 9.05
CA TYR A 829 -27.40 -2.15 8.75
C TYR A 829 -28.00 -2.62 7.40
N ASP A 830 -27.25 -2.39 6.33
CA ASP A 830 -27.68 -2.58 4.94
C ASP A 830 -27.70 -4.05 4.44
N LYS A 831 -27.73 -5.09 5.29
CA LYS A 831 -27.67 -6.50 4.81
C LYS A 831 -28.96 -7.03 4.20
N LEU A 832 -30.13 -6.51 4.60
CA LEU A 832 -31.41 -6.81 3.97
C LEU A 832 -31.80 -5.81 2.86
N LYS A 833 -31.01 -4.75 2.65
CA LYS A 833 -31.24 -3.72 1.62
C LYS A 833 -31.41 -4.26 0.19
N PRO A 834 -30.76 -5.37 -0.24
CA PRO A 834 -31.06 -6.02 -1.52
C PRO A 834 -32.52 -6.49 -1.66
N TYR A 835 -33.17 -6.80 -0.54
CA TYR A 835 -34.56 -7.24 -0.41
C TYR A 835 -35.55 -6.10 -0.11
N GLY A 836 -35.07 -4.85 -0.04
CA GLY A 836 -35.90 -3.67 0.24
C GLY A 836 -36.01 -3.27 1.71
N ILE A 837 -35.40 -4.02 2.63
CA ILE A 837 -35.45 -3.74 4.07
C ILE A 837 -34.11 -3.13 4.54
N CYS A 838 -34.15 -1.88 5.00
CA CYS A 838 -33.06 -1.24 5.71
C CYS A 838 -33.34 -1.29 7.21
N ILE A 839 -32.33 -1.63 8.02
CA ILE A 839 -32.43 -1.57 9.49
C ILE A 839 -31.53 -0.44 9.97
N ASN A 840 -32.05 0.49 10.76
CA ASN A 840 -31.28 1.54 11.43
C ASN A 840 -31.32 1.31 12.94
N GLY A 841 -30.25 1.61 13.65
CA GLY A 841 -30.21 1.42 15.10
C GLY A 841 -29.34 2.44 15.83
N CYS A 842 -29.57 2.52 17.13
CA CYS A 842 -28.79 3.33 18.04
C CYS A 842 -28.51 2.58 19.35
N ILE A 843 -27.28 2.70 19.85
CA ILE A 843 -26.86 2.06 21.11
C ILE A 843 -26.13 3.07 22.01
N ASP A 844 -26.46 3.05 23.31
CA ASP A 844 -25.73 3.83 24.31
C ASP A 844 -24.31 3.30 24.52
N GLY A 845 -23.34 4.21 24.55
CA GLY A 845 -21.93 3.86 24.62
C GLY A 845 -21.48 3.24 25.95
N PHE A 846 -22.18 3.52 27.06
CA PHE A 846 -21.84 3.05 28.40
C PHE A 846 -22.52 1.71 28.71
N SER A 847 -23.85 1.76 28.84
CA SER A 847 -24.73 0.65 29.21
C SER A 847 -24.84 -0.41 28.11
N ARG A 848 -24.67 -0.01 26.83
CA ARG A 848 -24.99 -0.82 25.65
C ARG A 848 -26.49 -1.12 25.52
N HIS A 849 -27.32 -0.28 26.12
CA HIS A 849 -28.77 -0.27 25.89
C HIS A 849 -29.03 0.14 24.44
N ILE A 850 -29.87 -0.61 23.73
CA ILE A 850 -30.34 -0.26 22.39
C ILE A 850 -31.47 0.76 22.57
N ILE A 851 -31.24 1.99 22.11
CA ILE A 851 -32.20 3.11 22.23
C ILE A 851 -33.32 2.91 21.21
N TRP A 852 -32.96 2.56 19.97
CA TRP A 852 -33.92 2.14 18.95
C TRP A 852 -33.28 1.13 18.00
N LEU A 853 -34.14 0.35 17.36
CA LEU A 853 -33.84 -0.53 16.25
C LEU A 853 -35.07 -0.55 15.35
N ARG A 854 -35.06 0.27 14.29
CA ARG A 854 -36.20 0.44 13.40
C ARG A 854 -35.88 -0.08 12.01
N MET A 855 -36.85 -0.68 11.36
CA MET A 855 -36.77 -1.01 9.95
C MET A 855 -37.44 0.06 9.10
N GLY A 856 -37.01 0.22 7.85
CA GLY A 856 -37.63 1.12 6.90
C GLY A 856 -37.27 0.80 5.45
N PRO A 857 -37.97 1.39 4.48
CA PRO A 857 -37.79 1.10 3.05
C PRO A 857 -36.48 1.68 2.47
N THR A 858 -35.86 2.64 3.16
CA THR A 858 -34.62 3.29 2.72
C THR A 858 -33.76 3.74 3.91
N SER A 859 -32.44 3.57 3.79
CA SER A 859 -31.43 4.20 4.65
C SER A 859 -30.72 5.39 3.97
N ASN A 860 -31.18 5.81 2.79
CA ASN A 860 -30.57 6.89 2.01
C ASN A 860 -31.21 8.27 2.25
N ASP A 861 -32.44 8.33 2.79
CA ASP A 861 -33.09 9.60 3.15
C ASP A 861 -32.73 9.97 4.61
N PRO A 862 -31.96 11.04 4.85
CA PRO A 862 -31.63 11.47 6.20
C PRO A 862 -32.84 11.93 7.02
N LYS A 863 -33.97 12.30 6.40
CA LYS A 863 -35.19 12.68 7.13
C LYS A 863 -35.82 11.52 7.90
N VAL A 864 -35.74 10.29 7.36
CA VAL A 864 -36.25 9.07 7.99
C VAL A 864 -35.43 8.73 9.24
N ILE A 865 -34.09 8.79 9.14
CA ILE A 865 -33.19 8.58 10.29
C ILE A 865 -33.36 9.71 11.32
N GLY A 866 -33.64 10.94 10.87
CA GLY A 866 -34.06 12.04 11.73
C GLY A 866 -35.35 11.74 12.49
N GLY A 867 -36.35 11.14 11.84
CA GLY A 867 -37.62 10.73 12.47
C GLY A 867 -37.40 9.75 13.61
N TYR A 868 -36.67 8.65 13.36
CA TYR A 868 -36.32 7.67 14.40
C TYR A 868 -35.56 8.30 15.58
N PHE A 869 -34.73 9.31 15.31
CA PHE A 869 -34.05 10.05 16.38
C PHE A 869 -35.04 10.90 17.19
N LEU A 870 -35.95 11.66 16.55
CA LEU A 870 -36.97 12.44 17.27
C LEU A 870 -37.91 11.56 18.09
N ASP A 871 -38.34 10.41 17.56
CA ASP A 871 -39.15 9.45 18.31
C ASP A 871 -38.42 8.95 19.56
N ALA A 872 -37.14 8.61 19.43
CA ALA A 872 -36.31 8.25 20.57
C ALA A 872 -36.21 9.39 21.59
N LEU A 873 -35.99 10.65 21.16
CA LEU A 873 -35.97 11.83 22.05
C LEU A 873 -37.30 12.01 22.80
N ARG A 874 -38.43 11.77 22.12
CA ARG A 874 -39.78 11.87 22.69
C ARG A 874 -40.03 10.79 23.74
N ILE A 875 -39.60 9.56 23.47
CA ILE A 875 -39.71 8.42 24.40
C ILE A 875 -38.77 8.59 25.61
N THR A 876 -37.55 9.06 25.41
CA THR A 876 -36.59 9.28 26.52
C THR A 876 -36.81 10.59 27.28
N GLY A 877 -37.65 11.51 26.79
CA GLY A 877 -37.90 12.81 27.41
C GLY A 877 -36.72 13.79 27.35
N GLY A 878 -35.80 13.60 26.39
CA GLY A 878 -34.56 14.37 26.33
C GLY A 878 -33.52 13.79 25.37
N CYS A 879 -32.44 14.55 25.13
CA CYS A 879 -31.36 14.21 24.20
C CYS A 879 -30.05 13.81 24.90
N PRO A 880 -29.19 13.01 24.25
CA PRO A 880 -27.86 12.71 24.79
C PRO A 880 -26.94 13.95 24.77
N GLU A 881 -25.87 13.93 25.57
CA GLU A 881 -24.83 14.96 25.52
C GLU A 881 -24.07 14.95 24.17
N THR A 882 -23.92 13.78 23.55
CA THR A 882 -23.26 13.65 22.24
C THR A 882 -23.81 12.49 21.43
N VAL A 883 -24.02 12.71 20.14
CA VAL A 883 -24.30 11.68 19.14
C VAL A 883 -23.04 11.39 18.32
N ARG A 884 -22.79 10.11 18.00
CA ARG A 884 -21.77 9.69 17.01
C ARG A 884 -22.42 8.93 15.86
N SER A 885 -22.03 9.29 14.66
CA SER A 885 -22.33 8.58 13.41
C SER A 885 -21.11 8.56 12.50
N ASP A 886 -21.21 7.79 11.40
CA ASP A 886 -20.20 7.75 10.35
C ASP A 886 -20.36 8.91 9.36
N MET A 887 -19.29 9.26 8.62
CA MET A 887 -19.36 10.30 7.59
C MET A 887 -20.12 9.81 6.34
N GLY A 888 -21.44 9.94 6.40
CA GLY A 888 -22.36 9.73 5.29
C GLY A 888 -23.46 10.80 5.26
N THR A 889 -24.12 10.94 4.10
CA THR A 889 -25.18 11.95 3.86
C THR A 889 -26.45 11.67 4.65
N GLU A 890 -26.67 10.42 5.04
CA GLU A 890 -27.83 9.91 5.75
C GLU A 890 -27.95 10.38 7.22
N ASN A 891 -26.87 10.87 7.83
CA ASN A 891 -26.90 11.35 9.23
C ASN A 891 -27.05 12.89 9.36
N GLY A 892 -27.14 13.61 8.24
CA GLY A 892 -27.08 15.08 8.21
C GLY A 892 -28.31 15.83 8.74
N VAL A 893 -29.41 15.14 9.05
CA VAL A 893 -30.59 15.71 9.74
C VAL A 893 -30.45 15.53 11.26
N VAL A 894 -30.01 14.36 11.72
CA VAL A 894 -29.68 14.09 13.13
C VAL A 894 -28.64 15.07 13.67
N GLU A 895 -27.58 15.37 12.89
CA GLU A 895 -26.59 16.38 13.27
C GLU A 895 -27.24 17.76 13.51
N ARG A 896 -28.20 18.16 12.66
CA ARG A 896 -28.88 19.46 12.77
C ARG A 896 -29.76 19.51 14.01
N ILE A 897 -30.65 18.53 14.19
CA ILE A 897 -31.51 18.40 15.38
C ILE A 897 -30.68 18.48 16.66
N GLN A 898 -29.63 17.67 16.77
CA GLN A 898 -28.77 17.62 17.95
C GLN A 898 -28.03 18.94 18.23
N LYS A 899 -27.62 19.69 17.19
CA LYS A 899 -27.03 21.03 17.35
C LYS A 899 -28.07 22.06 17.78
N THR A 900 -29.21 22.12 17.09
CA THR A 900 -30.30 23.07 17.38
C THR A 900 -30.80 22.92 18.80
N LEU A 901 -30.96 21.70 19.32
CA LEU A 901 -31.31 21.48 20.73
C LEU A 901 -30.22 21.96 21.70
N HIS A 902 -28.94 21.68 21.39
CA HIS A 902 -27.81 22.17 22.20
C HIS A 902 -27.63 23.68 22.20
N GLU A 903 -28.02 24.35 21.11
CA GLU A 903 -27.95 25.81 20.94
C GLU A 903 -29.16 26.50 21.58
N THR A 904 -30.37 25.95 21.42
CA THR A 904 -31.63 26.51 21.97
C THR A 904 -31.68 26.42 23.50
N PHE A 905 -31.19 25.31 24.08
CA PHE A 905 -31.26 25.06 25.52
C PHE A 905 -29.93 25.30 26.26
N ASN A 906 -28.93 25.93 25.61
CA ASN A 906 -27.62 26.27 26.21
C ASN A 906 -26.96 25.12 27.00
N ILE A 907 -26.94 23.92 26.41
CA ILE A 907 -26.51 22.69 27.08
C ILE A 907 -25.00 22.75 27.41
N GLU A 908 -24.63 22.61 28.69
CA GLU A 908 -23.24 22.55 29.13
C GLU A 908 -22.49 21.35 28.51
N ARG A 909 -21.29 21.61 27.96
CA ARG A 909 -20.52 20.62 27.18
C ARG A 909 -19.29 20.15 27.95
N ASN A 910 -19.17 18.85 28.25
CA ASN A 910 -17.97 18.25 28.88
C ASN A 910 -16.79 18.09 27.88
N GLY A 911 -16.49 19.13 27.09
CA GLY A 911 -15.39 19.13 26.12
C GLY A 911 -15.62 18.27 24.87
N ARG A 912 -16.87 17.90 24.56
CA ARG A 912 -17.28 17.24 23.30
C ARG A 912 -18.25 18.13 22.52
N PRO A 913 -18.22 18.12 21.18
CA PRO A 913 -19.26 18.75 20.37
C PRO A 913 -20.56 17.92 20.41
N PRO A 914 -21.74 18.52 20.14
CA PRO A 914 -23.02 17.81 20.18
C PRO A 914 -23.10 16.61 19.24
N HIS A 915 -22.40 16.67 18.10
CA HIS A 915 -22.31 15.60 17.11
C HIS A 915 -20.84 15.30 16.77
N LEU A 916 -20.49 14.01 16.66
CA LEU A 916 -19.15 13.51 16.36
C LEU A 916 -19.15 12.59 15.14
N TYR A 917 -18.58 13.05 14.03
CA TYR A 917 -18.28 12.19 12.89
C TYR A 917 -17.09 11.26 13.16
N GLY A 918 -17.27 9.98 12.84
CA GLY A 918 -16.23 8.96 12.92
C GLY A 918 -16.01 8.20 11.60
N LYS A 919 -15.01 7.31 11.62
CA LYS A 919 -14.97 6.15 10.71
C LYS A 919 -15.59 4.96 11.46
N SER A 920 -16.23 4.03 10.77
CA SER A 920 -16.84 2.81 11.33
C SER A 920 -16.01 2.09 12.40
N THR A 921 -14.70 1.99 12.20
CA THR A 921 -13.71 1.47 13.18
C THR A 921 -13.69 2.20 14.56
N HIS A 922 -14.35 3.35 14.69
CA HIS A 922 -14.58 4.12 15.92
C HIS A 922 -16.05 4.08 16.40
N ASN A 923 -16.97 3.54 15.60
CA ASN A 923 -18.38 3.28 15.94
C ASN A 923 -18.55 1.88 16.62
N GLN A 924 -17.60 1.52 17.48
CA GLN A 924 -17.32 0.13 17.87
C GLN A 924 -18.42 -0.58 18.66
N ARG A 925 -19.37 0.15 19.26
CA ARG A 925 -20.44 -0.46 20.06
C ARG A 925 -21.50 -1.07 19.16
N ILE A 926 -22.03 -0.30 18.21
CA ILE A 926 -23.07 -0.75 17.28
C ILE A 926 -22.53 -1.73 16.25
N GLU A 927 -21.33 -1.48 15.70
CA GLU A 927 -20.63 -2.42 14.81
C GLU A 927 -20.34 -3.79 15.44
N SER A 928 -20.00 -3.83 16.73
CA SER A 928 -19.86 -5.10 17.45
C SER A 928 -21.21 -5.77 17.74
N TRP A 929 -22.31 -5.01 17.78
CA TRP A 929 -23.65 -5.48 18.08
C TRP A 929 -24.38 -6.00 16.82
N TRP A 930 -24.13 -5.42 15.64
CA TRP A 930 -24.56 -5.98 14.35
C TRP A 930 -24.10 -7.43 14.14
N GLY A 931 -22.93 -7.79 14.68
CA GLY A 931 -22.42 -9.16 14.67
C GLY A 931 -23.20 -10.14 15.56
N MET A 932 -24.00 -9.64 16.52
CA MET A 932 -24.97 -10.39 17.31
C MET A 932 -26.30 -10.46 16.54
N LEU A 933 -26.88 -9.31 16.17
CA LEU A 933 -28.15 -9.23 15.43
C LEU A 933 -28.15 -10.15 14.21
N ARG A 934 -27.05 -10.16 13.44
CA ARG A 934 -26.88 -11.07 12.30
C ARG A 934 -27.03 -12.54 12.70
N LYS A 935 -26.33 -12.97 13.74
CA LYS A 935 -26.25 -14.40 14.10
C LYS A 935 -27.55 -14.95 14.69
N HIS A 936 -28.32 -14.10 15.36
CA HIS A 936 -29.48 -14.52 16.16
C HIS A 936 -30.83 -14.19 15.52
N CYS A 937 -30.90 -13.24 14.59
CA CYS A 937 -32.12 -12.92 13.83
C CYS A 937 -31.82 -12.82 12.32
N VAL A 938 -31.10 -11.79 11.87
CA VAL A 938 -31.11 -11.41 10.44
C VAL A 938 -30.54 -12.47 9.49
N GLN A 939 -29.65 -13.37 9.93
CA GLN A 939 -29.18 -14.47 9.07
C GLN A 939 -30.30 -15.47 8.70
N TYR A 940 -31.35 -15.60 9.52
CA TYR A 940 -32.54 -16.38 9.16
C TYR A 940 -33.28 -15.73 8.00
N TRP A 941 -33.66 -14.45 8.12
CA TRP A 941 -34.32 -13.69 7.05
C TRP A 941 -33.49 -13.58 5.77
N MET A 942 -32.17 -13.41 5.88
CA MET A 942 -31.26 -13.48 4.74
C MET A 942 -31.33 -14.83 4.02
N ASN A 943 -31.52 -15.94 4.75
CA ASN A 943 -31.68 -17.27 4.15
C ASN A 943 -33.07 -17.43 3.55
N VAL A 944 -34.14 -17.02 4.25
CA VAL A 944 -35.54 -17.08 3.74
C VAL A 944 -35.68 -16.33 2.41
N PHE A 945 -35.20 -15.08 2.33
CA PHE A 945 -35.28 -14.30 1.10
C PHE A 945 -34.32 -14.81 0.00
N GLN A 946 -33.24 -15.49 0.39
CA GLN A 946 -32.37 -16.20 -0.55
C GLN A 946 -33.05 -17.47 -1.09
N SER A 947 -33.83 -18.20 -0.28
CA SER A 947 -34.66 -19.33 -0.73
C SER A 947 -35.77 -18.87 -1.68
N LEU A 948 -36.50 -17.78 -1.37
CA LEU A 948 -37.47 -17.18 -2.31
C LEU A 948 -36.82 -16.80 -3.65
N ARG A 949 -35.56 -16.38 -3.63
CA ARG A 949 -34.80 -16.06 -4.84
C ARG A 949 -34.34 -17.31 -5.60
N GLU A 950 -33.96 -18.37 -4.91
CA GLU A 950 -33.56 -19.67 -5.49
C GLU A 950 -34.77 -20.42 -6.07
N GLU A 951 -35.95 -20.26 -5.46
CA GLU A 951 -37.25 -20.71 -5.97
C GLU A 951 -37.83 -19.79 -7.07
N ASN A 952 -37.09 -18.75 -7.51
CA ASN A 952 -37.48 -17.73 -8.49
C ASN A 952 -38.67 -16.81 -8.11
N PHE A 953 -39.23 -16.92 -6.91
CA PHE A 953 -40.25 -16.01 -6.38
C PHE A 953 -39.72 -14.61 -6.01
N PHE A 954 -38.41 -14.34 -6.08
CA PHE A 954 -37.84 -13.00 -5.85
C PHE A 954 -36.82 -12.63 -6.92
N ARG A 955 -37.13 -11.64 -7.77
CA ARG A 955 -36.23 -11.13 -8.83
C ARG A 955 -35.47 -9.85 -8.44
N GLY A 956 -35.85 -9.20 -7.34
CA GLY A 956 -35.25 -7.96 -6.86
C GLY A 956 -35.78 -6.69 -7.52
N THR A 957 -36.93 -6.79 -8.18
CA THR A 957 -37.68 -5.66 -8.75
C THR A 957 -38.21 -4.73 -7.64
N THR A 958 -38.74 -3.57 -8.01
CA THR A 958 -39.43 -2.68 -7.05
C THR A 958 -40.66 -3.37 -6.46
N LEU A 959 -41.44 -4.08 -7.29
CA LEU A 959 -42.60 -4.87 -6.86
C LEU A 959 -42.21 -5.94 -5.84
N ASP A 960 -41.20 -6.78 -6.13
CA ASP A 960 -40.78 -7.84 -5.19
C ASP A 960 -40.35 -7.26 -3.83
N LYS A 961 -39.73 -6.07 -3.82
CA LYS A 961 -39.28 -5.39 -2.59
C LYS A 961 -40.44 -4.79 -1.81
N MET A 962 -41.42 -4.20 -2.50
CA MET A 962 -42.64 -3.65 -1.89
C MET A 962 -43.54 -4.77 -1.35
N LEU A 963 -43.56 -5.93 -2.01
CA LEU A 963 -44.17 -7.15 -1.49
C LEU A 963 -43.43 -7.73 -0.28
N ILE A 964 -42.10 -7.79 -0.29
CA ILE A 964 -41.35 -8.21 0.90
C ILE A 964 -41.63 -7.25 2.07
N GLN A 965 -41.67 -5.94 1.82
CA GLN A 965 -42.07 -4.95 2.81
C GLN A 965 -43.51 -5.21 3.31
N PHE A 966 -44.50 -5.41 2.44
CA PHE A 966 -45.88 -5.67 2.87
C PHE A 966 -46.02 -6.95 3.70
N CYS A 967 -45.46 -8.07 3.23
CA CYS A 967 -45.67 -9.38 3.85
C CYS A 967 -44.80 -9.63 5.08
N PHE A 968 -43.57 -9.11 5.14
CA PHE A 968 -42.60 -9.48 6.18
C PHE A 968 -42.27 -8.36 7.18
N SER A 969 -42.67 -7.10 6.97
CA SER A 969 -42.29 -6.02 7.90
C SER A 969 -42.86 -6.24 9.30
N ALA A 970 -44.13 -6.63 9.44
CA ALA A 970 -44.75 -6.83 10.75
C ALA A 970 -44.02 -7.89 11.60
N ILE A 971 -43.69 -9.04 11.01
CA ILE A 971 -42.98 -10.12 11.71
C ILE A 971 -41.50 -9.76 11.97
N ILE A 972 -40.82 -9.11 11.02
CA ILE A 972 -39.43 -8.67 11.21
C ILE A 972 -39.35 -7.58 12.28
N GLU A 973 -40.26 -6.60 12.28
CA GLU A 973 -40.29 -5.57 13.31
C GLU A 973 -40.60 -6.16 14.69
N THR A 974 -41.55 -7.09 14.79
CA THR A 974 -41.81 -7.84 16.03
C THR A 974 -40.57 -8.60 16.52
N GLU A 975 -39.84 -9.28 15.63
CA GLU A 975 -38.57 -9.94 15.99
C GLU A 975 -37.48 -8.94 16.39
N LEU A 976 -37.37 -7.80 15.72
CA LEU A 976 -36.41 -6.75 16.06
C LEU A 976 -36.73 -6.16 17.44
N GLU A 977 -38.00 -5.91 17.76
CA GLU A 977 -38.45 -5.47 19.08
C GLU A 977 -38.16 -6.52 20.16
N GLN A 978 -38.42 -7.81 19.89
CA GLN A 978 -38.03 -8.90 20.81
C GLN A 978 -36.51 -8.95 21.01
N VAL A 979 -35.70 -8.77 19.96
CA VAL A 979 -34.24 -8.72 20.06
C VAL A 979 -33.77 -7.50 20.85
N VAL A 980 -34.44 -6.34 20.74
CA VAL A 980 -34.18 -5.16 21.57
C VAL A 980 -34.52 -5.45 23.03
N GLN A 981 -35.68 -6.03 23.30
CA GLN A 981 -36.11 -6.39 24.65
C GLN A 981 -35.10 -7.37 25.27
N ASP A 982 -34.91 -8.53 24.65
CA ASP A 982 -33.97 -9.58 25.07
C ASP A 982 -32.57 -9.02 25.29
N TRP A 983 -32.07 -8.17 24.38
CA TRP A 983 -30.77 -7.53 24.56
C TRP A 983 -30.77 -6.53 25.73
N ASN A 984 -31.81 -5.72 25.91
CA ASN A 984 -31.84 -4.74 26.99
C ASN A 984 -32.00 -5.40 28.37
N ILE A 985 -32.66 -6.56 28.46
CA ILE A 985 -32.70 -7.36 29.70
C ILE A 985 -31.56 -8.37 29.86
N HIS A 986 -30.83 -8.83 28.82
CA HIS A 986 -29.80 -9.87 29.02
C HIS A 986 -28.67 -9.39 29.94
N LYS A 987 -28.07 -10.31 30.70
CA LYS A 987 -26.94 -9.99 31.57
C LYS A 987 -25.63 -10.01 30.78
N ILE A 988 -25.03 -8.83 30.56
CA ILE A 988 -23.68 -8.71 30.02
C ILE A 988 -22.67 -9.25 31.05
N SER A 989 -22.19 -10.47 30.78
CA SER A 989 -21.16 -11.14 31.56
C SER A 989 -19.86 -10.34 31.68
N LYS A 990 -19.16 -10.49 32.82
CA LYS A 990 -17.95 -9.74 33.13
C LYS A 990 -16.84 -10.02 32.11
N THR A 991 -16.53 -9.01 31.29
CA THR A 991 -15.47 -9.11 30.29
C THR A 991 -14.09 -8.97 30.94
N ARG A 992 -13.03 -9.42 30.26
CA ARG A 992 -11.64 -9.22 30.71
C ARG A 992 -11.14 -7.76 30.64
N ASN A 993 -11.97 -6.83 30.18
CA ASN A 993 -11.69 -5.40 30.27
C ASN A 993 -12.35 -4.86 31.55
N SER A 994 -11.55 -4.54 32.57
CA SER A 994 -12.02 -4.08 33.88
C SER A 994 -12.84 -2.78 33.86
N ILE A 995 -12.72 -1.99 32.78
CA ILE A 995 -13.30 -0.64 32.67
C ILE A 995 -14.70 -0.65 32.02
N SER A 996 -15.07 -1.69 31.27
CA SER A 996 -16.40 -1.74 30.65
C SER A 996 -17.44 -2.25 31.66
N PRO A 997 -18.54 -1.52 31.90
CA PRO A 997 -19.54 -1.90 32.89
C PRO A 997 -20.23 -3.22 32.52
N THR A 998 -20.74 -3.91 33.54
CA THR A 998 -21.23 -5.30 33.45
C THR A 998 -22.51 -5.44 34.26
N GLY A 999 -23.59 -5.88 33.62
CA GLY A 999 -24.94 -5.82 34.18
C GLY A 999 -25.97 -6.08 33.10
N ARG A 1000 -27.24 -5.83 33.37
CA ARG A 1000 -28.28 -5.78 32.32
C ARG A 1000 -28.25 -4.38 31.69
N PRO A 1001 -28.26 -4.22 30.35
CA PRO A 1001 -28.21 -2.89 29.72
C PRO A 1001 -29.29 -1.94 30.22
N ALA A 1002 -30.55 -2.39 30.38
CA ALA A 1002 -31.62 -1.64 31.02
C ALA A 1002 -31.22 -1.15 32.42
N LEU A 1003 -30.78 -2.04 33.32
CA LEU A 1003 -30.40 -1.64 34.69
C LEU A 1003 -29.21 -0.65 34.72
N MET A 1004 -28.25 -0.78 33.80
CA MET A 1004 -27.12 0.15 33.65
C MET A 1004 -27.50 1.50 33.03
N TYR A 1005 -28.66 1.57 32.37
CA TYR A 1005 -29.19 2.76 31.70
C TYR A 1005 -30.15 3.52 32.63
N GLU A 1006 -31.14 2.84 33.20
CA GLU A 1006 -32.14 3.39 34.13
C GLU A 1006 -31.57 3.74 35.50
N VAL A 1007 -30.69 2.88 36.06
CA VAL A 1007 -30.17 3.03 37.43
C VAL A 1007 -28.63 3.08 37.43
N PRO A 1008 -28.01 4.08 36.77
CA PRO A 1008 -26.55 4.16 36.63
C PRO A 1008 -25.82 4.37 37.97
N SER A 1009 -26.51 4.85 39.00
CA SER A 1009 -25.98 5.03 40.36
C SER A 1009 -25.48 3.72 40.97
N LEU A 1010 -26.14 2.58 40.70
CA LEU A 1010 -25.70 1.24 41.11
C LEU A 1010 -24.33 0.84 40.51
N TYR A 1011 -23.90 1.55 39.46
CA TYR A 1011 -22.65 1.32 38.74
C TYR A 1011 -21.63 2.45 38.95
N GLY A 1012 -21.87 3.35 39.92
CA GLY A 1012 -21.00 4.50 40.19
C GLY A 1012 -21.01 5.55 39.08
N ALA A 1013 -22.08 5.60 38.29
CA ALA A 1013 -22.27 6.55 37.18
C ALA A 1013 -23.52 7.41 37.39
N LYS A 1014 -23.67 8.45 36.57
CA LYS A 1014 -24.89 9.27 36.47
C LYS A 1014 -25.40 9.28 35.04
N SER A 1015 -26.70 9.55 34.85
CA SER A 1015 -27.24 9.84 33.52
C SER A 1015 -26.73 11.19 33.02
N TYR A 1016 -26.45 11.27 31.72
CA TYR A 1016 -26.12 12.50 30.98
C TYR A 1016 -27.23 12.82 29.96
N LEU A 1017 -28.46 12.42 30.26
CA LEU A 1017 -29.64 12.83 29.51
C LEU A 1017 -29.90 14.30 29.78
N VAL A 1018 -30.13 15.07 28.73
CA VAL A 1018 -30.50 16.48 28.84
C VAL A 1018 -31.99 16.62 28.53
N PRO A 1019 -32.82 17.08 29.48
CA PRO A 1019 -34.25 17.24 29.24
C PRO A 1019 -34.54 18.18 28.07
N VAL A 1020 -35.51 17.80 27.23
CA VAL A 1020 -35.97 18.63 26.10
C VAL A 1020 -37.50 18.73 26.18
N PRO A 1021 -38.08 19.93 26.20
CA PRO A 1021 -39.54 20.11 26.20
C PRO A 1021 -40.19 19.51 24.94
N THR A 1022 -41.35 18.87 25.10
CA THR A 1022 -42.06 18.19 24.01
C THR A 1022 -42.36 19.11 22.82
N PHE A 1023 -42.71 20.38 23.08
CA PHE A 1023 -43.00 21.36 22.02
C PHE A 1023 -41.81 21.59 21.07
N ALA A 1024 -40.57 21.53 21.59
CA ALA A 1024 -39.37 21.72 20.77
C ALA A 1024 -39.03 20.48 19.93
N ILE A 1025 -39.46 19.29 20.37
CA ILE A 1025 -39.40 18.05 19.58
C ILE A 1025 -40.45 18.13 18.45
N GLU A 1026 -41.64 18.66 18.74
CA GLU A 1026 -42.74 18.81 17.80
C GLU A 1026 -42.46 19.88 16.73
N GLU A 1027 -41.85 21.01 17.07
CA GLU A 1027 -41.40 22.03 16.08
C GLU A 1027 -40.40 21.43 15.06
N LEU A 1028 -39.48 20.61 15.54
CA LEU A 1028 -38.47 19.94 14.71
C LEU A 1028 -39.03 18.80 13.85
N SER A 1029 -40.22 18.27 14.15
CA SER A 1029 -40.85 17.16 13.40
C SER A 1029 -41.04 17.47 11.91
N SER A 1030 -41.27 18.74 11.56
CA SER A 1030 -41.39 19.26 10.19
C SER A 1030 -40.16 18.98 9.30
N ASN A 1031 -39.00 18.72 9.89
CA ASN A 1031 -37.76 18.39 9.20
C ASN A 1031 -37.57 16.89 8.92
N CYS A 1032 -38.47 16.04 9.41
CA CYS A 1032 -38.36 14.58 9.39
C CYS A 1032 -39.45 13.92 8.54
N THR A 1033 -39.25 12.65 8.23
CA THR A 1033 -40.22 11.81 7.50
C THR A 1033 -40.59 10.64 8.38
N PHE A 1034 -41.87 10.51 8.72
CA PHE A 1034 -42.42 9.40 9.48
C PHE A 1034 -43.24 8.54 8.51
N SER A 1035 -42.92 7.24 8.40
CA SER A 1035 -43.60 6.33 7.48
C SER A 1035 -44.57 5.46 8.25
N ASN A 1036 -45.87 5.71 8.08
CA ASN A 1036 -46.93 4.90 8.72
C ASN A 1036 -47.14 3.55 8.03
N TYR A 1037 -46.62 3.40 6.81
CA TYR A 1037 -46.73 2.18 6.00
C TYR A 1037 -45.35 1.55 5.77
N PRO A 1038 -45.26 0.20 5.70
CA PRO A 1038 -43.99 -0.51 5.46
C PRO A 1038 -43.47 -0.35 4.01
N CYS A 1039 -44.38 -0.06 3.08
CA CYS A 1039 -44.14 0.22 1.66
C CYS A 1039 -44.88 1.52 1.29
N ASN A 1040 -44.94 1.88 -0.01
CA ASN A 1040 -45.76 3.02 -0.46
C ASN A 1040 -47.25 2.77 -0.17
N GLU A 1041 -47.95 3.84 0.21
CA GLU A 1041 -49.35 3.86 0.69
C GLU A 1041 -50.31 3.23 -0.32
N ASP A 1042 -50.34 3.72 -1.56
CA ASP A 1042 -51.18 3.19 -2.65
C ASP A 1042 -51.02 1.66 -2.83
N PHE A 1043 -49.78 1.18 -2.69
CA PHE A 1043 -49.46 -0.24 -2.81
C PHE A 1043 -49.84 -1.06 -1.56
N TYR A 1044 -49.77 -0.46 -0.37
CA TYR A 1044 -50.24 -1.08 0.87
C TYR A 1044 -51.76 -1.27 0.83
N GLU A 1045 -52.51 -0.25 0.39
CA GLU A 1045 -53.96 -0.31 0.23
C GLU A 1045 -54.35 -1.39 -0.80
N LEU A 1046 -53.74 -1.38 -1.98
CA LEU A 1046 -53.97 -2.40 -3.00
C LEU A 1046 -53.73 -3.83 -2.48
N CYS A 1047 -52.62 -4.07 -1.78
CA CYS A 1047 -52.34 -5.38 -1.21
C CYS A 1047 -53.35 -5.75 -0.11
N THR A 1048 -53.88 -4.78 0.64
CA THR A 1048 -54.88 -5.02 1.68
C THR A 1048 -56.22 -5.41 1.08
N ILE A 1049 -56.67 -4.72 0.03
CA ILE A 1049 -57.88 -5.06 -0.74
C ILE A 1049 -57.78 -6.50 -1.26
N LEU A 1050 -56.66 -6.90 -1.87
CA LEU A 1050 -56.49 -8.26 -2.40
C LEU A 1050 -56.45 -9.33 -1.31
N VAL A 1051 -55.91 -9.02 -0.12
CA VAL A 1051 -55.97 -9.92 1.04
C VAL A 1051 -57.42 -10.14 1.50
N GLU A 1052 -58.24 -9.10 1.48
CA GLU A 1052 -59.66 -9.17 1.87
C GLU A 1052 -60.51 -9.89 0.81
N GLU A 1053 -60.38 -9.52 -0.47
CA GLU A 1053 -61.11 -10.12 -1.59
C GLU A 1053 -60.84 -11.62 -1.75
N HIS A 1054 -59.57 -12.04 -1.66
CA HIS A 1054 -59.17 -13.45 -1.78
C HIS A 1054 -59.14 -14.21 -0.43
N GLN A 1055 -59.57 -13.57 0.66
CA GLN A 1055 -59.57 -14.12 2.03
C GLN A 1055 -58.22 -14.73 2.44
N TYR A 1056 -57.12 -14.04 2.14
CA TYR A 1056 -55.79 -14.54 2.48
C TYR A 1056 -55.48 -14.39 3.96
N ILE A 1057 -54.88 -15.45 4.50
CA ILE A 1057 -54.53 -15.54 5.92
C ILE A 1057 -53.32 -14.65 6.21
N ARG A 1058 -53.56 -13.54 6.92
CA ARG A 1058 -52.51 -12.61 7.37
C ARG A 1058 -51.97 -13.00 8.75
N ASN A 1059 -51.23 -14.11 8.80
CA ASN A 1059 -50.62 -14.63 10.04
C ASN A 1059 -49.17 -14.16 10.21
N ASN A 1060 -48.81 -13.79 11.45
CA ASN A 1060 -47.46 -13.38 11.83
C ASN A 1060 -46.53 -14.58 12.12
N ASN A 1061 -46.44 -15.54 11.21
CA ASN A 1061 -45.38 -16.57 11.24
C ASN A 1061 -44.66 -16.64 9.87
N PRO A 1062 -43.38 -17.08 9.81
CA PRO A 1062 -42.59 -16.98 8.59
C PRO A 1062 -43.14 -17.79 7.42
N THR A 1063 -43.75 -18.95 7.69
CA THR A 1063 -44.35 -19.83 6.67
C THR A 1063 -45.54 -19.16 6.00
N ASP A 1064 -46.45 -18.61 6.80
CA ASP A 1064 -47.65 -17.96 6.28
C ASP A 1064 -47.30 -16.63 5.58
N CYS A 1065 -46.28 -15.90 6.06
CA CYS A 1065 -45.74 -14.74 5.34
C CYS A 1065 -45.14 -15.12 3.97
N ILE A 1066 -44.49 -16.28 3.85
CA ILE A 1066 -43.98 -16.83 2.58
C ILE A 1066 -45.12 -17.19 1.63
N GLU A 1067 -46.15 -17.89 2.12
CA GLU A 1067 -47.31 -18.27 1.30
C GLU A 1067 -48.14 -17.05 0.88
N LEU A 1068 -48.35 -16.09 1.78
CA LEU A 1068 -48.99 -14.81 1.48
C LEU A 1068 -48.20 -14.02 0.42
N TYR A 1069 -46.87 -13.93 0.55
CA TYR A 1069 -46.00 -13.33 -0.45
C TYR A 1069 -46.11 -14.04 -1.80
N LYS A 1070 -46.11 -15.38 -1.83
CA LYS A 1070 -46.23 -16.15 -3.08
C LYS A 1070 -47.58 -15.91 -3.76
N LYS A 1071 -48.68 -15.89 -3.00
CA LYS A 1071 -50.04 -15.63 -3.50
C LYS A 1071 -50.22 -14.22 -4.03
N LEU A 1072 -50.01 -13.20 -3.20
CA LEU A 1072 -50.10 -11.79 -3.61
C LEU A 1072 -49.17 -11.45 -4.78
N ARG A 1073 -47.99 -12.09 -4.86
CA ARG A 1073 -47.11 -11.93 -6.01
C ARG A 1073 -47.74 -12.46 -7.30
N VAL A 1074 -48.43 -13.60 -7.27
CA VAL A 1074 -49.17 -14.11 -8.43
C VAL A 1074 -50.32 -13.15 -8.80
N ASP A 1075 -51.11 -12.69 -7.84
CA ASP A 1075 -52.29 -11.87 -8.13
C ASP A 1075 -51.91 -10.48 -8.65
N LEU A 1076 -50.93 -9.82 -8.04
CA LEU A 1076 -50.42 -8.53 -8.55
C LEU A 1076 -49.74 -8.66 -9.90
N HIS A 1077 -49.07 -9.78 -10.17
CA HIS A 1077 -48.58 -10.07 -11.52
C HIS A 1077 -49.74 -10.24 -12.51
N ASN A 1078 -50.83 -10.92 -12.15
CA ASN A 1078 -52.02 -11.02 -13.01
C ASN A 1078 -52.68 -9.64 -13.24
N ILE A 1079 -52.89 -8.85 -12.18
CA ILE A 1079 -53.57 -7.55 -12.22
C ILE A 1079 -52.80 -6.51 -13.04
N PHE A 1080 -51.48 -6.43 -12.85
CA PHE A 1080 -50.64 -5.49 -13.61
C PHE A 1080 -50.21 -6.05 -14.99
N ASN A 1081 -50.68 -7.22 -15.41
CA ASN A 1081 -50.20 -7.99 -16.57
C ASN A 1081 -48.65 -8.15 -16.58
N ILE A 1082 -48.13 -9.06 -15.74
CA ILE A 1082 -46.70 -9.40 -15.43
C ILE A 1082 -46.56 -10.92 -15.07
N THR A 1083 -45.42 -11.40 -14.52
CA THR A 1083 -45.20 -12.79 -14.07
C THR A 1083 -44.29 -12.95 -12.85
N VAL A 1084 -44.68 -13.98 -12.08
CA VAL A 1084 -43.85 -15.09 -11.58
C VAL A 1084 -42.39 -14.99 -12.03
#